data_AF-A0A7J5LN03-F1
#
_entry.id   AF-A0A7J5LN03-F1
#
_cell.length_a   1.000
_cell.length_b   1.000
_cell.length_c   1.000
_cell.angle_alpha   90.00
_cell.angle_beta   90.00
_cell.angle_gamma   90.00
#
_symmetry.space_group_name_H-M   'P 1'
#
loop_
_entity.id
_entity.type
_entity.pdbx_description
1 polymer ?
#
loop_
_entity_poly.entity_id
_entity_poly.type
_entity_poly.pdbx_seq_one_letter_code
_entity_poly.pdbx_strand_id
1 'polypeptide(L)'
;MQVKNIDSDNIQLLKEGYISGISAKYEHILAGLDVIRYDKLNEINKAFATNNIVFVHGASGQGKSSLAYRYLSNNYIDGTMFELKLSSNFNDVRDTINSLDGLCKGLNIPVIIYIDVLPDNNHWNEVVKEFSNKSNLMFLITLRQETWNKTLLGEDYSFKDIELIFDKEEARSLYNSISKNEKDLINASFEESWMRFGNKGLLLEYMYFLNHGDKLKNKLGNQVLRLETDQKITELKILRYVCLADLYNSKVNCKKLIDKLGLDSVLAQSYITNLEKEYLLEHIEDSMYLSGMHYVRSEILCEILFDENKFINKTDYINALISLVNESDLHSFLLNSFDNNYDVISLFKEIKRNDLHFSWVGVANILKALLWKGVYDFVFVDNYLLFEGLYKKLNSGWFIGLPYDYSGTMDGTIYNSMRSIFKKMNPEILVFFDELSQKFSPKDDVYQYAKQWLSYLGGQTIDIASNADISAIGIYCFWAGHLGLTNNKIIINNPELIKIANNTNTSIEDISELIFGLESYGYSKEIISSLREFAIKKLREKYTISYLNINGNIDCIYVYNLVRFDVNSKELGGPSNILNDTSVRILELLRKIYPNCKQYNARCVGMNCFDQYILNNDDYDPSLKHISKNNLPINHLVQINQLIINLYDYTKRVNTWNEYTKCVLEFRRNYCDLMDSLVDTFIEYFKTSDIRKFIPFCEKLGDVVKQDTRIALPKSISDRWGYEKEQDKSNPQKDKVAYCEIVSRFSIAANYVNYIDYQSRYFNAIKNFVDQFEHNIVNIAKINQGQFVEYNSNLPYMHLKDALLVRPKFVKEINDKFKKYYESKEIESLSIKEHANLVVILNCWTVFANNKSSNFKLQKIASDKIGKIKKDFENKIFQVFAKIKHHKQNLKYKIGDGKLLIAYDVSIDNLDKDMSIAFCALREILESDYFSLKRIVIESNFEEVLFIPLIHGNPINKICYRFPIYSMADKDRTDEDTITTIDYMHEIDKNVLDELNMQTWDSLIPAIKNYQQVQSVLSSIVIFSKQIKELAESDIDREGMLILDKYKNECLLKLNEDIALAKESLLNLNGLLQTDLYTNIRDILNQNNIVDQKLNVESCAKILAQDLYQFANTRVVPESN
;
A
#
# COMPACT_ATOMS: atom_id res chain seq x y z
N MET A 1 15.06 18.41 47.18
CA MET A 1 16.11 18.36 46.13
C MET A 1 16.72 19.77 46.03
N GLN A 2 18.05 19.91 46.07
CA GLN A 2 18.70 21.22 45.82
C GLN A 2 18.74 21.46 44.30
N VAL A 3 18.38 22.65 43.86
CA VAL A 3 18.44 23.09 42.45
C VAL A 3 19.90 23.11 42.00
N LYS A 4 20.34 22.04 41.32
CA LYS A 4 21.61 22.03 40.60
C LYS A 4 21.40 22.70 39.24
N ASN A 5 22.01 23.87 39.04
CA ASN A 5 22.26 24.38 37.70
C ASN A 5 23.19 23.39 36.98
N ILE A 6 22.77 22.86 35.84
CA ILE A 6 23.52 21.90 35.04
C ILE A 6 24.46 22.69 34.10
N ASP A 7 25.76 22.41 34.19
CA ASP A 7 26.80 23.03 33.34
C ASP A 7 26.72 22.53 31.88
N SER A 8 27.16 23.32 30.89
CA SER A 8 26.95 23.02 29.46
C SER A 8 27.63 21.73 28.98
N ASP A 9 28.82 21.41 29.50
CA ASP A 9 29.54 20.18 29.18
C ASP A 9 28.86 18.93 29.76
N ASN A 10 28.08 19.09 30.84
CA ASN A 10 27.25 18.02 31.40
C ASN A 10 25.99 17.76 30.56
N ILE A 11 25.46 18.75 29.83
CA ILE A 11 24.26 18.57 28.99
C ILE A 11 24.54 17.64 27.81
N GLN A 12 25.73 17.72 27.20
CA GLN A 12 26.13 16.83 26.10
C GLN A 12 26.21 15.37 26.58
N LEU A 13 26.86 15.12 27.73
CA LEU A 13 26.94 13.80 28.37
C LEU A 13 25.57 13.27 28.81
N LEU A 14 24.71 14.13 29.37
CA LEU A 14 23.32 13.78 29.71
C LEU A 14 22.52 13.45 28.45
N LYS A 15 22.73 14.18 27.34
CA LYS A 15 22.05 13.98 26.05
C LYS A 15 22.45 12.67 25.40
N GLU A 16 23.75 12.40 25.26
CA GLU A 16 24.28 11.12 24.76
C GLU A 16 23.80 9.95 25.65
N GLY A 17 23.79 10.17 26.96
CA GLY A 17 23.28 9.20 27.92
C GLY A 17 21.77 8.94 27.83
N TYR A 18 20.97 9.97 27.61
CA TYR A 18 19.51 9.85 27.53
C TYR A 18 19.06 9.24 26.20
N ILE A 19 19.64 9.69 25.07
CA ILE A 19 19.38 9.14 23.73
C ILE A 19 19.81 7.66 23.65
N SER A 20 20.93 7.31 24.29
CA SER A 20 21.35 5.90 24.38
C SER A 20 20.45 5.06 25.30
N GLY A 21 19.55 5.66 26.11
CA GLY A 21 18.57 4.96 26.95
C GLY A 21 18.99 4.69 28.40
N ILE A 22 19.83 5.53 29.04
CA ILE A 22 20.13 5.44 30.49
C ILE A 22 18.83 5.54 31.30
N SER A 23 18.77 4.85 32.46
CA SER A 23 17.70 5.06 33.44
C SER A 23 17.44 6.56 33.65
N ALA A 24 16.19 6.95 33.45
CA ALA A 24 15.82 8.35 33.57
C ALA A 24 16.19 8.86 34.96
N LYS A 25 16.86 10.01 35.00
CA LYS A 25 17.11 10.78 36.20
C LYS A 25 16.38 12.10 36.06
N TYR A 26 16.10 12.75 37.17
CA TYR A 26 15.42 14.03 37.19
C TYR A 26 16.19 15.09 36.37
N GLU A 27 17.52 15.04 36.36
CA GLU A 27 18.38 15.93 35.58
C GLU A 27 18.15 15.83 34.06
N HIS A 28 17.71 14.67 33.54
CA HIS A 28 17.39 14.53 32.12
C HIS A 28 16.13 15.31 31.74
N ILE A 29 15.16 15.40 32.65
CA ILE A 29 13.91 16.14 32.49
C ILE A 29 14.19 17.65 32.54
N LEU A 30 15.05 18.08 33.46
CA LEU A 30 15.52 19.47 33.56
C LEU A 30 16.30 19.92 32.33
N ALA A 31 17.10 19.02 31.74
CA ALA A 31 17.82 19.27 30.49
C ALA A 31 16.93 19.20 29.23
N GLY A 32 15.63 18.91 29.37
CA GLY A 32 14.68 18.85 28.26
C GLY A 32 14.94 17.71 27.26
N LEU A 33 15.50 16.59 27.74
CA LEU A 33 15.93 15.48 26.89
C LEU A 33 14.82 14.46 26.62
N ASP A 34 13.79 14.41 27.46
CA ASP A 34 12.63 13.54 27.28
C ASP A 34 11.65 14.04 26.22
N VAL A 35 10.98 13.09 25.59
CA VAL A 35 9.82 13.38 24.76
C VAL A 35 8.57 13.37 25.64
N ILE A 36 7.87 14.51 25.66
CA ILE A 36 6.74 14.76 26.54
C ILE A 36 5.51 13.97 26.07
N ARG A 37 4.95 13.15 26.95
CA ARG A 37 3.79 12.28 26.72
C ARG A 37 2.51 12.89 27.31
N TYR A 38 1.96 13.91 26.65
CA TYR A 38 0.86 14.73 27.20
C TYR A 38 -0.38 13.92 27.62
N ASP A 39 -0.80 12.93 26.82
CA ASP A 39 -1.99 12.13 27.14
C ASP A 39 -1.80 11.31 28.42
N LYS A 40 -0.63 10.69 28.58
CA LYS A 40 -0.28 9.93 29.80
C LYS A 40 -0.11 10.82 31.02
N LEU A 41 0.43 12.03 30.87
CA LEU A 41 0.47 13.02 31.96
C LEU A 41 -0.94 13.44 32.39
N ASN A 42 -1.87 13.58 31.43
CA ASN A 42 -3.27 13.87 31.71
C ASN A 42 -3.99 12.68 32.37
N GLU A 43 -3.68 11.45 32.00
CA GLU A 43 -4.18 10.24 32.69
C GLU A 43 -3.73 10.21 34.16
N ILE A 44 -2.46 10.51 34.45
CA ILE A 44 -1.96 10.62 35.83
C ILE A 44 -2.73 11.70 36.60
N ASN A 45 -2.97 12.86 36.00
CA ASN A 45 -3.78 13.92 36.62
C ASN A 45 -5.22 13.46 36.93
N LYS A 46 -5.87 12.77 35.99
CA LYS A 46 -7.22 12.23 36.21
C LYS A 46 -7.25 11.16 37.29
N ALA A 47 -6.21 10.32 37.37
CA ALA A 47 -6.08 9.30 38.41
C ALA A 47 -5.98 9.94 39.80
N PHE A 48 -5.10 10.95 39.96
CA PHE A 48 -4.96 11.67 41.23
C PHE A 48 -6.20 12.47 41.62
N ALA A 49 -7.05 12.88 40.67
CA ALA A 49 -8.33 13.51 40.99
C ALA A 49 -9.32 12.58 41.73
N THR A 50 -9.11 11.26 41.67
CA THR A 50 -10.01 10.28 42.29
C THR A 50 -9.36 9.47 43.40
N ASN A 51 -8.04 9.30 43.41
CA ASN A 51 -7.31 8.49 44.38
C ASN A 51 -5.92 9.07 44.70
N ASN A 52 -5.52 8.98 45.97
CA ASN A 52 -4.20 9.46 46.42
C ASN A 52 -3.05 8.50 46.05
N ILE A 53 -3.35 7.29 45.58
CA ILE A 53 -2.36 6.27 45.22
C ILE A 53 -2.53 5.95 43.73
N VAL A 54 -1.48 6.23 42.95
CA VAL A 54 -1.45 6.00 41.50
C VAL A 54 -0.25 5.13 41.14
N PHE A 55 -0.52 4.00 40.51
CA PHE A 55 0.48 3.12 39.92
C PHE A 55 0.66 3.41 38.44
N VAL A 56 1.91 3.44 38.01
CA VAL A 56 2.30 3.48 36.60
C VAL A 56 3.11 2.22 36.33
N HIS A 57 2.55 1.28 35.60
CA HIS A 57 3.19 0.01 35.28
C HIS A 57 3.34 -0.18 33.77
N GLY A 58 4.17 -1.14 33.39
CA GLY A 58 4.44 -1.44 31.99
C GLY A 58 5.78 -2.13 31.81
N ALA A 59 6.03 -2.64 30.61
CA ALA A 59 7.25 -3.37 30.29
C ALA A 59 8.52 -2.53 30.59
N SER A 60 9.62 -3.23 30.82
CA SER A 60 10.90 -2.60 31.12
C SER A 60 11.40 -1.80 29.91
N GLY A 61 11.51 -0.47 30.04
CA GLY A 61 11.88 0.42 28.93
C GLY A 61 10.76 1.30 28.38
N GLN A 62 9.53 1.17 28.87
CA GLN A 62 8.38 1.98 28.42
C GLN A 62 8.39 3.44 28.92
N GLY A 63 9.50 3.94 29.46
CA GLY A 63 9.59 5.33 29.91
C GLY A 63 8.89 5.67 31.24
N LYS A 64 8.58 4.69 32.09
CA LYS A 64 7.90 4.88 33.40
C LYS A 64 8.52 5.97 34.26
N SER A 65 9.82 5.88 34.56
CA SER A 65 10.51 6.85 35.42
C SER A 65 10.60 8.22 34.75
N SER A 66 10.84 8.29 33.43
CA SER A 66 10.80 9.57 32.69
C SER A 66 9.45 10.26 32.81
N LEU A 67 8.36 9.51 32.65
CA LEU A 67 7.00 10.01 32.77
C LEU A 67 6.71 10.52 34.19
N ALA A 68 7.11 9.75 35.21
CA ALA A 68 6.92 10.14 36.60
C ALA A 68 7.68 11.43 36.93
N TYR A 69 8.97 11.53 36.56
CA TYR A 69 9.76 12.74 36.79
C TYR A 69 9.21 13.96 36.03
N ARG A 70 8.78 13.78 34.77
CA ARG A 70 8.14 14.86 33.98
C ARG A 70 6.82 15.31 34.61
N TYR A 71 6.01 14.38 35.11
CA TYR A 71 4.76 14.70 35.82
C TYR A 71 5.02 15.53 37.08
N LEU A 72 5.97 15.10 37.91
CA LEU A 72 6.37 15.80 39.13
C LEU A 72 6.87 17.21 38.81
N SER A 73 7.76 17.34 37.82
CA SER A 73 8.31 18.62 37.37
C SER A 73 7.25 19.62 36.87
N ASN A 74 6.15 19.14 36.29
CA ASN A 74 5.14 20.01 35.69
C ASN A 74 4.05 20.46 36.68
N ASN A 75 3.77 19.68 37.72
CA ASN A 75 2.57 19.86 38.55
C ASN A 75 2.87 20.19 40.03
N TYR A 76 4.11 20.04 40.49
CA TYR A 76 4.48 20.25 41.89
C TYR A 76 5.63 21.25 42.03
N ILE A 77 5.64 21.98 43.15
CA ILE A 77 6.66 22.98 43.46
C ILE A 77 7.84 22.28 44.17
N ASP A 78 9.04 22.77 43.95
CA ASP A 78 10.22 22.33 44.67
C ASP A 78 10.01 22.41 46.19
N GLY A 79 10.18 21.27 46.86
CA GLY A 79 9.96 21.12 48.30
C GLY A 79 8.67 20.39 48.69
N THR A 80 7.75 20.12 47.76
CA THR A 80 6.53 19.33 48.02
C THR A 80 6.55 17.94 47.38
N MET A 81 7.69 17.54 46.81
CA MET A 81 7.90 16.26 46.12
C MET A 81 9.15 15.55 46.65
N PHE A 82 9.02 14.26 46.95
CA PHE A 82 10.10 13.45 47.51
C PHE A 82 10.18 12.10 46.80
N GLU A 83 11.37 11.71 46.35
CA GLU A 83 11.64 10.34 45.92
C GLU A 83 12.03 9.51 47.15
N LEU A 84 11.25 8.46 47.45
CA LEU A 84 11.51 7.56 48.57
C LEU A 84 12.40 6.40 48.10
N LYS A 85 13.65 6.38 48.59
CA LYS A 85 14.53 5.22 48.45
C LYS A 85 14.26 4.26 49.59
N LEU A 86 13.71 3.09 49.30
CA LEU A 86 13.38 2.08 50.30
C LEU A 86 14.66 1.50 50.92
N SER A 87 14.87 1.74 52.21
CA SER A 87 15.93 1.11 53.01
C SER A 87 15.51 -0.29 53.47
N SER A 88 16.48 -1.14 53.82
CA SER A 88 16.22 -2.45 54.45
C SER A 88 15.66 -2.33 55.87
N ASN A 89 15.77 -1.16 56.52
CA ASN A 89 15.19 -0.88 57.82
C ASN A 89 13.86 -0.12 57.67
N PHE A 90 12.76 -0.77 58.04
CA PHE A 90 11.41 -0.23 57.92
C PHE A 90 11.12 0.93 58.88
N ASN A 91 11.79 0.97 60.04
CA ASN A 91 11.58 2.04 61.03
C ASN A 91 12.06 3.40 60.49
N ASP A 92 13.17 3.43 59.74
CA ASP A 92 13.70 4.67 59.16
C ASP A 92 12.75 5.25 58.09
N VAL A 93 12.11 4.37 57.30
CA VAL A 93 11.08 4.75 56.32
C VAL A 93 9.85 5.31 57.04
N ARG A 94 9.41 4.64 58.11
CA ARG A 94 8.26 5.06 58.92
C ARG A 94 8.47 6.42 59.57
N ASP A 95 9.64 6.67 60.15
CA ASP A 95 9.97 7.96 60.76
C ASP A 95 10.04 9.09 59.73
N THR A 96 10.59 8.80 58.55
CA THR A 96 10.67 9.76 57.44
C THR A 96 9.27 10.17 56.95
N ILE A 97 8.39 9.20 56.69
CA ILE A 97 7.04 9.48 56.16
C ILE A 97 6.17 10.17 57.23
N ASN A 98 6.26 9.77 58.50
CA ASN A 98 5.54 10.45 59.58
C ASN A 98 6.02 11.89 59.80
N SER A 99 7.32 12.15 59.63
CA SER A 99 7.87 13.50 59.67
C SER A 99 7.34 14.35 58.52
N LEU A 100 7.27 13.79 57.30
CA LEU A 100 6.66 14.45 56.14
C LEU A 100 5.18 14.74 56.38
N ASP A 101 4.37 13.75 56.81
CA ASP A 101 2.94 13.94 57.14
C ASP A 101 2.73 15.03 58.20
N GLY A 102 3.56 15.05 59.24
CA GLY A 102 3.54 16.06 60.29
C GLY A 102 3.80 17.48 59.77
N LEU A 103 4.80 17.64 58.89
CA LEU A 103 5.12 18.92 58.25
C LEU A 103 3.98 19.39 57.32
N CYS A 104 3.30 18.46 56.62
CA CYS A 104 2.24 18.78 55.66
C CYS A 104 0.94 19.20 56.34
N LYS A 105 0.58 18.56 57.46
CA LYS A 105 -0.63 18.91 58.25
C LYS A 105 -0.64 20.36 58.71
N GLY A 106 0.53 20.95 58.97
CA GLY A 106 0.65 22.35 59.37
C GLY A 106 0.50 23.35 58.22
N LEU A 107 0.69 22.93 56.97
CA LEU A 107 0.75 23.80 55.79
C LEU A 107 -0.43 23.63 54.84
N ASN A 108 -1.24 22.58 54.99
CA ASN A 108 -2.39 22.25 54.14
C ASN A 108 -2.03 22.12 52.64
N ILE A 109 -0.79 21.72 52.36
CA ILE A 109 -0.26 21.46 51.01
C ILE A 109 -0.06 19.95 50.88
N PRO A 110 -0.58 19.31 49.81
CA PRO A 110 -0.40 17.88 49.62
C PRO A 110 1.04 17.59 49.19
N VAL A 111 1.66 16.57 49.78
CA VAL A 111 3.01 16.13 49.42
C VAL A 111 2.95 14.84 48.62
N ILE A 112 3.66 14.84 47.49
CA ILE A 112 3.76 13.68 46.62
C ILE A 112 5.05 12.90 46.91
N ILE A 113 4.89 11.60 47.13
CA ILE A 113 5.96 10.64 47.36
C ILE A 113 6.06 9.77 46.11
N TYR A 114 7.21 9.82 45.44
CA TYR A 114 7.53 8.98 44.30
C TYR A 114 8.32 7.75 44.75
N ILE A 115 7.87 6.56 44.34
CA ILE A 115 8.53 5.28 44.63
C ILE A 115 8.84 4.59 43.30
N ASP A 116 10.13 4.43 42.97
CA ASP A 116 10.57 3.57 41.87
C ASP A 116 10.88 2.17 42.40
N VAL A 117 10.04 1.19 42.06
CA VAL A 117 10.13 -0.14 42.63
C VAL A 117 11.17 -0.99 41.90
N LEU A 118 12.15 -1.46 42.66
CA LEU A 118 13.17 -2.39 42.17
C LEU A 118 12.62 -3.83 42.10
N PRO A 119 13.10 -4.66 41.16
CA PRO A 119 12.74 -6.08 41.11
C PRO A 119 13.01 -6.78 42.45
N ASP A 120 12.10 -7.69 42.83
CA ASP A 120 12.17 -8.55 44.02
C ASP A 120 12.16 -7.82 45.39
N ASN A 121 11.98 -6.50 45.40
CA ASN A 121 11.69 -5.76 46.62
C ASN A 121 10.17 -5.67 46.81
N ASN A 122 9.62 -6.34 47.83
CA ASN A 122 8.18 -6.28 48.16
C ASN A 122 7.86 -5.31 49.32
N HIS A 123 8.87 -4.72 49.96
CA HIS A 123 8.69 -3.86 51.13
C HIS A 123 7.91 -2.57 50.81
N TRP A 124 7.92 -2.12 49.55
CA TRP A 124 7.14 -0.95 49.14
C TRP A 124 5.64 -1.11 49.39
N ASN A 125 5.09 -2.33 49.23
CA ASN A 125 3.66 -2.56 49.39
C ASN A 125 3.26 -2.40 50.86
N GLU A 126 4.08 -2.89 51.80
CA GLU A 126 3.88 -2.70 53.24
C GLU A 126 3.91 -1.22 53.65
N VAL A 127 4.82 -0.44 53.05
CA VAL A 127 4.91 1.02 53.26
C VAL A 127 3.62 1.70 52.78
N VAL A 128 3.16 1.41 51.56
CA VAL A 128 1.95 2.02 51.01
C VAL A 128 0.72 1.65 51.82
N LYS A 129 0.60 0.39 52.27
CA LYS A 129 -0.48 -0.06 53.17
C LYS A 129 -0.56 0.78 54.43
N GLU A 130 0.57 0.96 55.13
CA GLU A 130 0.60 1.70 56.38
C GLU A 130 0.18 3.16 56.24
N PHE A 131 0.60 3.83 55.16
CA PHE A 131 0.39 5.26 54.98
C PHE A 131 -0.78 5.64 54.08
N SER A 132 -1.49 4.65 53.53
CA SER A 132 -2.66 4.83 52.66
C SER A 132 -3.78 5.70 53.27
N ASN A 133 -3.96 5.65 54.60
CA ASN A 133 -5.01 6.40 55.31
C ASN A 133 -4.68 7.88 55.56
N LYS A 134 -3.51 8.36 55.12
CA LYS A 134 -3.06 9.75 55.34
C LYS A 134 -3.54 10.64 54.18
N SER A 135 -4.50 11.54 54.45
CA SER A 135 -5.14 12.37 53.41
C SER A 135 -4.23 13.41 52.74
N ASN A 136 -3.12 13.80 53.38
CA ASN A 136 -2.19 14.81 52.88
C ASN A 136 -1.01 14.23 52.08
N LEU A 137 -0.95 12.90 51.97
CA LEU A 137 0.08 12.20 51.21
C LEU A 137 -0.50 11.63 49.93
N MET A 138 0.23 11.80 48.84
CA MET A 138 -0.06 11.18 47.55
C MET A 138 1.12 10.31 47.14
N PHE A 139 0.86 9.13 46.58
CA PHE A 139 1.86 8.17 46.16
C PHE A 139 1.80 7.99 44.65
N LEU A 140 2.93 8.28 43.98
CA LEU A 140 3.16 7.90 42.59
C LEU A 140 4.15 6.74 42.57
N ILE A 141 3.75 5.59 42.06
CA ILE A 141 4.55 4.37 42.16
C ILE A 141 4.80 3.82 40.76
N THR A 142 6.07 3.64 40.38
CA THR A 142 6.42 3.00 39.11
C THR A 142 6.82 1.54 39.32
N LEU A 143 6.17 0.62 38.59
CA LEU A 143 6.38 -0.82 38.68
C LEU A 143 6.68 -1.42 37.31
N ARG A 144 7.50 -2.47 37.26
CA ARG A 144 7.59 -3.28 36.04
C ARG A 144 6.38 -4.19 35.93
N GLN A 145 5.94 -4.49 34.72
CA GLN A 145 4.75 -5.30 34.49
C GLN A 145 4.87 -6.70 35.10
N GLU A 146 6.05 -7.31 35.08
CA GLU A 146 6.30 -8.61 35.70
C GLU A 146 6.19 -8.57 37.23
N THR A 147 6.50 -7.43 37.85
CA THR A 147 6.31 -7.21 39.30
C THR A 147 4.84 -6.94 39.61
N TRP A 148 4.16 -6.15 38.77
CA TRP A 148 2.73 -5.90 38.86
C TRP A 148 1.93 -7.22 38.85
N ASN A 149 2.17 -8.08 37.87
CA ASN A 149 1.47 -9.36 37.73
C ASN A 149 1.72 -10.34 38.89
N LYS A 150 2.82 -10.18 39.65
CA LYS A 150 3.15 -11.03 40.82
C LYS A 150 2.56 -10.48 42.13
N THR A 151 2.18 -9.21 42.17
CA THR A 151 1.80 -8.54 43.43
C THR A 151 0.28 -8.58 43.58
N LEU A 152 -0.23 -9.16 44.67
CA LEU A 152 -1.63 -8.98 45.04
C LEU A 152 -1.83 -7.56 45.60
N LEU A 153 -2.66 -6.77 44.92
CA LEU A 153 -3.01 -5.39 45.26
C LEU A 153 -4.53 -5.24 45.38
N GLY A 154 -4.99 -4.35 46.27
CA GLY A 154 -6.40 -3.91 46.31
C GLY A 154 -7.25 -4.41 47.48
N GLU A 155 -6.75 -5.33 48.32
CA GLU A 155 -7.47 -5.73 49.55
C GLU A 155 -7.30 -4.71 50.68
N ASP A 156 -6.17 -4.01 50.74
CA ASP A 156 -5.79 -3.18 51.89
C ASP A 156 -5.91 -1.65 51.65
N TYR A 157 -6.02 -1.19 50.39
CA TYR A 157 -6.15 0.23 50.04
C TYR A 157 -6.68 0.42 48.62
N SER A 158 -7.31 1.58 48.36
CA SER A 158 -7.77 1.97 47.02
C SER A 158 -6.64 2.62 46.23
N PHE A 159 -6.53 2.28 44.94
CA PHE A 159 -5.55 2.86 44.03
C PHE A 159 -6.14 3.03 42.61
N LYS A 160 -5.44 3.77 41.77
CA LYS A 160 -5.64 3.77 40.32
C LYS A 160 -4.35 3.32 39.65
N ASP A 161 -4.47 2.54 38.58
CA ASP A 161 -3.35 2.08 37.79
C ASP A 161 -3.42 2.63 36.37
N ILE A 162 -2.23 2.82 35.79
CA ILE A 162 -2.02 3.30 34.44
C ILE A 162 -0.99 2.37 33.79
N GLU A 163 -1.45 1.61 32.79
CA GLU A 163 -0.59 0.79 31.98
C GLU A 163 0.07 1.61 30.86
N LEU A 164 1.39 1.53 30.77
CA LEU A 164 2.17 2.12 29.68
C LEU A 164 2.31 1.14 28.52
N ILE A 165 1.35 1.23 27.61
CA ILE A 165 1.39 0.61 26.29
C ILE A 165 2.03 1.60 25.31
N PHE A 166 2.91 1.10 24.45
CA PHE A 166 3.51 1.91 23.38
C PHE A 166 2.67 1.76 22.12
N ASP A 167 1.99 2.84 21.73
CA ASP A 167 1.10 2.86 20.58
C ASP A 167 1.65 3.66 19.40
N LYS A 168 0.93 3.58 18.28
CA LYS A 168 1.32 4.22 17.02
C LYS A 168 1.36 5.76 17.11
N GLU A 169 0.44 6.39 17.86
CA GLU A 169 0.41 7.85 17.96
C GLU A 169 1.56 8.36 18.84
N GLU A 170 1.89 7.63 19.91
CA GLU A 170 3.07 7.89 20.72
C GLU A 170 4.36 7.73 19.90
N ALA A 171 4.47 6.65 19.11
CA ALA A 171 5.58 6.42 18.19
C ALA A 171 5.72 7.57 17.16
N ARG A 172 4.60 8.07 16.63
CA ARG A 172 4.58 9.20 15.69
C ARG A 172 5.11 10.48 16.32
N SER A 173 4.67 10.79 17.54
CA SER A 173 5.13 11.95 18.29
C SER A 173 6.64 11.89 18.57
N LEU A 174 7.15 10.72 18.94
CA LEU A 174 8.58 10.46 19.15
C LEU A 174 9.39 10.65 17.87
N TYR A 175 8.98 9.99 16.78
CA TYR A 175 9.63 10.10 15.48
C TYR A 175 9.70 11.56 15.01
N ASN A 176 8.60 12.30 15.11
CA ASN A 176 8.53 13.72 14.72
C ASN A 176 9.42 14.61 15.58
N SER A 177 9.67 14.23 16.84
CA SER A 177 10.55 14.96 17.74
C SER A 177 12.03 14.71 17.43
N ILE A 178 12.41 13.45 17.17
CA ILE A 178 13.79 13.05 16.84
C ILE A 178 14.19 13.54 15.44
N SER A 179 13.32 13.36 14.45
CA SER A 179 13.56 13.75 13.05
C SER A 179 13.77 15.26 12.83
N LYS A 180 13.36 16.11 13.77
CA LYS A 180 13.69 17.55 13.75
C LYS A 180 15.19 17.81 13.98
N ASN A 181 15.85 16.95 14.74
CA ASN A 181 17.23 17.14 15.19
C ASN A 181 18.23 16.23 14.44
N GLU A 182 17.79 15.07 13.95
CA GLU A 182 18.65 14.08 13.25
C GLU A 182 18.19 13.87 11.80
N LYS A 183 19.10 14.11 10.84
CA LYS A 183 18.82 14.00 9.40
C LYS A 183 19.11 12.62 8.80
N ASP A 184 19.95 11.82 9.45
CA ASP A 184 20.41 10.50 8.97
C ASP A 184 19.62 9.34 9.60
N LEU A 185 18.34 9.53 9.87
CA LEU A 185 17.47 8.43 10.29
C LEU A 185 17.34 7.38 9.17
N ILE A 186 17.31 6.10 9.57
CA ILE A 186 17.19 4.94 8.66
C ILE A 186 15.96 5.05 7.75
N ASN A 187 14.86 5.61 8.26
CA ASN A 187 13.57 5.69 7.58
C ASN A 187 13.19 7.11 7.15
N ALA A 188 12.53 7.26 6.00
CA ALA A 188 12.13 8.56 5.46
C ALA A 188 10.89 9.15 6.14
N SER A 189 9.95 8.33 6.58
CA SER A 189 8.74 8.77 7.29
C SER A 189 8.49 7.98 8.58
N PHE A 190 7.58 8.50 9.40
CA PHE A 190 7.08 7.78 10.55
C PHE A 190 6.41 6.46 10.11
N GLU A 191 5.54 6.52 9.10
CA GLU A 191 4.81 5.37 8.57
C GLU A 191 5.76 4.24 8.15
N GLU A 192 6.85 4.58 7.46
CA GLU A 192 7.90 3.62 7.10
C GLU A 192 8.55 3.01 8.34
N SER A 193 8.96 3.85 9.30
CA SER A 193 9.63 3.37 10.51
C SER A 193 8.74 2.44 11.34
N TRP A 194 7.44 2.76 11.47
CA TRP A 194 6.50 1.97 12.25
C TRP A 194 6.18 0.63 11.58
N MET A 195 6.03 0.63 10.25
CA MET A 195 5.84 -0.60 9.49
C MET A 195 7.07 -1.51 9.54
N ARG A 196 8.29 -0.96 9.39
CA ARG A 196 9.53 -1.75 9.49
C ARG A 196 9.80 -2.26 10.89
N PHE A 197 9.34 -1.53 11.89
CA PHE A 197 9.29 -1.97 13.27
C PHE A 197 8.20 -3.04 13.52
N GLY A 198 7.46 -3.49 12.50
CA GLY A 198 6.47 -4.57 12.66
C GLY A 198 5.12 -4.13 13.23
N ASN A 199 4.83 -2.82 13.26
CA ASN A 199 3.59 -2.20 13.74
C ASN A 199 3.25 -2.46 15.23
N LYS A 200 4.12 -3.13 15.98
CA LYS A 200 4.00 -3.43 17.40
C LYS A 200 5.39 -3.55 18.03
N GLY A 201 5.54 -3.23 19.31
CA GLY A 201 6.79 -3.44 20.06
C GLY A 201 6.93 -2.48 21.24
N LEU A 202 8.11 -2.44 21.86
CA LEU A 202 8.39 -1.59 23.02
C LEU A 202 9.07 -0.26 22.62
N LEU A 203 8.89 0.77 23.45
CA LEU A 203 9.49 2.10 23.26
C LEU A 203 11.01 2.04 23.04
N LEU A 204 11.74 1.30 23.89
CA LEU A 204 13.20 1.20 23.78
C LEU A 204 13.64 0.47 22.52
N GLU A 205 12.85 -0.49 22.03
CA GLU A 205 13.15 -1.19 20.78
C GLU A 205 12.95 -0.27 19.59
N TYR A 206 11.91 0.57 19.62
CA TYR A 206 11.70 1.57 18.59
C TYR A 206 12.78 2.66 18.63
N MET A 207 13.20 3.10 19.81
CA MET A 207 14.34 4.01 19.96
C MET A 207 15.65 3.39 19.45
N TYR A 208 15.90 2.12 19.75
CA TYR A 208 17.04 1.38 19.21
C TYR A 208 16.94 1.28 17.68
N PHE A 209 15.77 0.93 17.17
CA PHE A 209 15.51 0.81 15.74
C PHE A 209 15.74 2.13 15.00
N LEU A 210 15.44 3.28 15.62
CA LEU A 210 15.70 4.59 15.02
C LEU A 210 17.18 5.00 15.08
N ASN A 211 17.87 4.72 16.20
CA ASN A 211 19.16 5.35 16.53
C ASN A 211 20.32 4.37 16.84
N HIS A 212 20.15 3.05 16.67
CA HIS A 212 21.13 1.99 16.95
C HIS A 212 21.86 2.11 18.31
N GLY A 213 21.15 2.42 19.41
CA GLY A 213 21.78 2.70 20.70
C GLY A 213 22.27 1.46 21.48
N ASP A 214 23.50 1.48 22.00
CA ASP A 214 24.15 0.33 22.69
C ASP A 214 23.41 -0.29 23.89
N LYS A 215 22.35 0.35 24.44
CA LYS A 215 21.74 -0.14 25.68
C LYS A 215 20.72 -1.24 25.54
N LEU A 216 20.01 -1.39 24.43
CA LEU A 216 19.16 -2.57 24.27
C LEU A 216 20.04 -3.82 24.30
N LYS A 217 21.20 -3.76 23.61
CA LYS A 217 22.26 -4.77 23.68
C LYS A 217 22.81 -4.98 25.08
N ASN A 218 23.27 -3.94 25.77
CA ASN A 218 23.76 -4.09 27.14
C ASN A 218 22.70 -4.63 28.12
N LYS A 219 21.43 -4.27 27.94
CA LYS A 219 20.33 -4.72 28.80
C LYS A 219 19.99 -6.19 28.56
N LEU A 220 19.85 -6.60 27.30
CA LEU A 220 19.65 -7.99 26.93
C LEU A 220 20.86 -8.83 27.35
N GLY A 221 22.08 -8.30 27.19
CA GLY A 221 23.31 -8.92 27.67
C GLY A 221 23.30 -9.14 29.19
N ASN A 222 22.86 -8.16 29.98
CA ASN A 222 22.70 -8.35 31.42
C ASN A 222 21.62 -9.37 31.80
N GLN A 223 20.52 -9.48 31.03
CA GLN A 223 19.51 -10.52 31.25
C GLN A 223 20.07 -11.91 30.95
N VAL A 224 20.81 -12.06 29.85
CA VAL A 224 21.51 -13.31 29.50
C VAL A 224 22.55 -13.66 30.56
N LEU A 225 23.37 -12.69 30.99
CA LEU A 225 24.39 -12.89 32.03
C LEU A 225 23.78 -13.37 33.36
N ARG A 226 22.59 -12.87 33.73
CA ARG A 226 21.86 -13.37 34.92
C ARG A 226 21.45 -14.82 34.76
N LEU A 227 20.87 -15.19 33.60
CA LEU A 227 20.52 -16.57 33.31
C LEU A 227 21.75 -17.49 33.36
N GLU A 228 22.91 -17.02 32.88
CA GLU A 228 24.18 -17.74 32.97
C GLU A 228 24.68 -17.88 34.41
N THR A 229 24.64 -16.79 35.18
CA THR A 229 25.07 -16.75 36.59
C THR A 229 24.20 -17.67 37.46
N ASP A 230 22.89 -17.68 37.21
CA ASP A 230 21.90 -18.50 37.91
C ASP A 230 21.85 -19.95 37.36
N GLN A 231 22.76 -20.30 36.43
CA GLN A 231 22.88 -21.63 35.81
C GLN A 231 21.59 -22.13 35.14
N LYS A 232 20.82 -21.23 34.52
CA LYS A 232 19.57 -21.49 33.80
C LYS A 232 19.81 -22.05 32.39
N ILE A 233 20.48 -23.20 32.32
CA ILE A 233 20.96 -23.81 31.06
C ILE A 233 19.81 -24.14 30.11
N THR A 234 18.68 -24.63 30.63
CA THR A 234 17.52 -25.02 29.82
C THR A 234 16.83 -23.80 29.22
N GLU A 235 16.62 -22.76 30.02
CA GLU A 235 16.08 -21.48 29.58
C GLU A 235 16.95 -20.84 28.48
N LEU A 236 18.28 -20.85 28.64
CA LEU A 236 19.21 -20.36 27.61
C LEU A 236 19.12 -21.18 26.30
N LYS A 237 18.91 -22.50 26.37
CA LYS A 237 18.72 -23.34 25.18
C LYS A 237 17.40 -23.02 24.47
N ILE A 238 16.30 -22.91 25.21
CA ILE A 238 14.99 -22.52 24.66
C ILE A 238 15.12 -21.16 23.97
N LEU A 239 15.75 -20.19 24.64
CA LEU A 239 15.94 -18.85 24.12
C LEU A 239 16.73 -18.83 22.81
N ARG A 240 17.83 -19.61 22.71
CA ARG A 240 18.61 -19.74 21.47
C ARG A 240 17.78 -20.24 20.28
N TYR A 241 16.94 -21.25 20.48
CA TYR A 241 16.06 -21.77 19.43
C TYR A 241 15.03 -20.73 18.99
N VAL A 242 14.34 -20.12 19.96
CA VAL A 242 13.26 -19.17 19.68
C VAL A 242 13.78 -17.90 19.03
N CYS A 243 14.85 -17.30 19.55
CA CYS A 243 15.44 -16.09 18.96
C CYS A 243 16.00 -16.33 17.56
N LEU A 244 16.65 -17.47 17.32
CA LEU A 244 17.18 -17.77 15.98
C LEU A 244 16.07 -17.99 14.95
N ALA A 245 14.99 -18.69 15.34
CA ALA A 245 13.83 -18.86 14.47
C ALA A 245 13.16 -17.51 14.17
N ASP A 246 12.95 -16.68 15.20
CA ASP A 246 12.31 -15.37 15.08
C ASP A 246 13.12 -14.40 14.22
N LEU A 247 14.45 -14.38 14.40
CA LEU A 247 15.39 -13.64 13.53
C LEU A 247 15.26 -14.06 12.06
N TYR A 248 14.97 -15.34 11.81
CA TYR A 248 14.78 -15.87 10.46
C TYR A 248 13.31 -15.84 10.00
N ASN A 249 12.49 -15.00 10.66
CA ASN A 249 11.05 -14.80 10.41
C ASN A 249 10.25 -16.11 10.49
N SER A 250 10.42 -16.83 11.58
CA SER A 250 9.71 -18.07 11.82
C SER A 250 9.41 -18.29 13.30
N LYS A 251 8.31 -19.00 13.57
CA LYS A 251 7.91 -19.39 14.93
C LYS A 251 8.20 -20.88 15.19
N VAL A 252 8.55 -21.19 16.44
CA VAL A 252 8.92 -22.55 16.87
C VAL A 252 7.71 -23.27 17.45
N ASN A 253 7.43 -24.49 17.02
CA ASN A 253 6.38 -25.30 17.64
C ASN A 253 6.79 -25.69 19.08
N CYS A 254 6.00 -25.23 20.06
CA CYS A 254 6.34 -25.37 21.48
C CYS A 254 6.50 -26.85 21.86
N LYS A 255 5.55 -27.70 21.45
CA LYS A 255 5.56 -29.12 21.77
C LYS A 255 6.77 -29.84 21.15
N LYS A 256 7.04 -29.62 19.86
CA LYS A 256 8.21 -30.23 19.19
C LYS A 256 9.52 -29.81 19.85
N LEU A 257 9.64 -28.56 20.30
CA LEU A 257 10.83 -28.06 21.00
C LEU A 257 11.02 -28.74 22.36
N ILE A 258 9.95 -28.86 23.15
CA ILE A 258 9.96 -29.54 24.45
C ILE A 258 10.38 -31.00 24.29
N ASP A 259 9.79 -31.70 23.32
CA ASP A 259 10.11 -33.10 22.99
C ASP A 259 11.57 -33.25 22.57
N LYS A 260 12.06 -32.33 21.71
CA LYS A 260 13.46 -32.32 21.24
C LYS A 260 14.46 -32.11 22.38
N LEU A 261 14.10 -31.30 23.37
CA LEU A 261 14.93 -31.03 24.54
C LEU A 261 14.78 -32.09 25.65
N GLY A 262 13.83 -33.03 25.51
CA GLY A 262 13.54 -34.07 26.49
C GLY A 262 13.04 -33.52 27.84
N LEU A 263 12.25 -32.44 27.80
CA LEU A 263 11.79 -31.75 29.01
C LEU A 263 10.44 -32.29 29.49
N ASP A 264 10.27 -32.37 30.82
CA ASP A 264 8.96 -32.59 31.44
C ASP A 264 8.02 -31.41 31.14
N SER A 265 6.77 -31.69 30.81
CA SER A 265 5.81 -30.66 30.36
C SER A 265 5.49 -29.61 31.44
N VAL A 266 5.48 -30.01 32.71
CA VAL A 266 5.21 -29.10 33.84
C VAL A 266 6.42 -28.20 34.08
N LEU A 267 7.63 -28.75 34.03
CA LEU A 267 8.86 -27.96 34.14
C LEU A 267 9.07 -27.02 32.94
N ALA A 268 8.78 -27.50 31.73
CA ALA A 268 8.86 -26.70 30.51
C ALA A 268 7.96 -25.46 30.59
N GLN A 269 6.72 -25.61 31.10
CA GLN A 269 5.83 -24.47 31.31
C GLN A 269 6.46 -23.44 32.25
N SER A 270 7.08 -23.86 33.35
CA SER A 270 7.78 -22.96 34.27
C SER A 270 8.93 -22.22 33.59
N TYR A 271 9.77 -22.91 32.81
CA TYR A 271 10.89 -22.30 32.09
C TYR A 271 10.43 -21.25 31.08
N ILE A 272 9.43 -21.59 30.26
CA ILE A 272 8.86 -20.68 29.26
C ILE A 272 8.23 -19.47 29.96
N THR A 273 7.41 -19.70 30.99
CA THR A 273 6.77 -18.63 31.77
C THR A 273 7.80 -17.66 32.37
N ASN A 274 8.97 -18.16 32.80
CA ASN A 274 10.04 -17.29 33.31
C ASN A 274 10.66 -16.42 32.21
N LEU A 275 10.89 -16.98 31.02
CA LEU A 275 11.40 -16.24 29.87
C LEU A 275 10.39 -15.20 29.35
N GLU A 276 9.10 -15.52 29.35
CA GLU A 276 8.01 -14.58 29.03
C GLU A 276 7.96 -13.42 30.04
N LYS A 277 8.08 -13.73 31.34
CA LYS A 277 8.14 -12.70 32.39
C LYS A 277 9.35 -11.78 32.27
N GLU A 278 10.45 -12.26 31.70
CA GLU A 278 11.64 -11.46 31.40
C GLU A 278 11.55 -10.72 30.05
N TYR A 279 10.41 -10.82 29.34
CA TYR A 279 10.20 -10.25 28.01
C TYR A 279 11.25 -10.71 27.00
N LEU A 280 11.60 -12.00 27.03
CA LEU A 280 12.57 -12.58 26.10
C LEU A 280 11.90 -13.33 24.94
N LEU A 281 10.69 -13.86 25.16
CA LEU A 281 9.88 -14.56 24.16
C LEU A 281 8.38 -14.44 24.50
N GLU A 282 7.51 -14.82 23.56
CA GLU A 282 6.05 -14.87 23.73
C GLU A 282 5.44 -16.15 23.14
N HIS A 283 4.33 -16.60 23.72
CA HIS A 283 3.39 -17.52 23.09
C HIS A 283 2.54 -16.83 22.00
N ILE A 284 2.32 -17.54 20.89
CA ILE A 284 1.48 -17.09 19.77
C ILE A 284 0.52 -18.24 19.37
N GLU A 285 -0.66 -17.88 18.82
CA GLU A 285 -1.69 -18.81 18.33
C GLU A 285 -2.09 -19.84 19.40
N ASP A 286 -2.79 -19.38 20.44
CA ASP A 286 -3.27 -20.20 21.55
C ASP A 286 -2.19 -21.08 22.20
N SER A 287 -0.97 -20.52 22.32
CA SER A 287 0.22 -21.17 22.90
C SER A 287 0.80 -22.35 22.10
N MET A 288 0.38 -22.53 20.84
CA MET A 288 0.94 -23.58 19.97
C MET A 288 2.40 -23.29 19.58
N TYR A 289 2.72 -22.02 19.38
CA TYR A 289 4.04 -21.58 18.94
C TYR A 289 4.70 -20.63 19.93
N LEU A 290 6.04 -20.57 19.85
CA LEU A 290 6.91 -19.63 20.54
C LEU A 290 7.58 -18.72 19.50
N SER A 291 7.62 -17.42 19.79
CA SER A 291 8.35 -16.42 19.00
C SER A 291 9.14 -15.49 19.91
N GLY A 292 10.09 -14.77 19.35
CA GLY A 292 10.69 -13.65 20.04
C GLY A 292 9.66 -12.53 20.23
N MET A 293 9.84 -11.69 21.27
CA MET A 293 8.94 -10.54 21.48
C MET A 293 8.96 -9.56 20.31
N HIS A 294 10.11 -9.43 19.64
CA HIS A 294 10.33 -8.51 18.54
C HIS A 294 11.62 -8.88 17.78
N TYR A 295 11.62 -8.74 16.44
CA TYR A 295 12.75 -9.07 15.56
C TYR A 295 14.08 -8.44 16.01
N VAL A 296 14.08 -7.14 16.34
CA VAL A 296 15.29 -6.41 16.80
C VAL A 296 15.86 -7.01 18.09
N ARG A 297 15.02 -7.52 19.01
CA ARG A 297 15.53 -8.20 20.21
C ARG A 297 16.15 -9.53 19.84
N SER A 298 15.49 -10.29 18.98
CA SER A 298 15.97 -11.60 18.53
C SER A 298 17.32 -11.48 17.80
N GLU A 299 17.51 -10.43 16.99
CA GLU A 299 18.79 -10.09 16.36
C GLU A 299 19.89 -9.88 17.41
N ILE A 300 19.68 -8.94 18.35
CA ILE A 300 20.66 -8.63 19.40
C ILE A 300 20.92 -9.84 20.31
N LEU A 301 19.89 -10.60 20.67
CA LEU A 301 20.02 -11.82 21.47
C LEU A 301 20.80 -12.88 20.71
N CYS A 302 20.61 -13.02 19.40
CA CYS A 302 21.41 -13.92 18.60
C CYS A 302 22.89 -13.51 18.57
N GLU A 303 23.21 -12.22 18.45
CA GLU A 303 24.59 -11.74 18.55
C GLU A 303 25.23 -12.16 19.90
N ILE A 304 24.52 -11.92 21.01
CA ILE A 304 25.01 -12.26 22.36
C ILE A 304 25.13 -13.79 22.55
N LEU A 305 24.11 -14.54 22.14
CA LEU A 305 23.99 -15.97 22.45
C LEU A 305 24.83 -16.87 21.53
N PHE A 306 25.18 -16.40 20.33
CA PHE A 306 25.94 -17.14 19.32
C PHE A 306 27.26 -16.47 18.98
N ASP A 307 27.25 -15.22 18.51
CA ASP A 307 28.44 -14.59 17.90
C ASP A 307 29.52 -14.26 18.93
N GLU A 308 29.11 -13.85 20.14
CA GLU A 308 30.01 -13.64 21.28
C GLU A 308 30.48 -14.97 21.91
N ASN A 309 29.78 -16.08 21.65
CA ASN A 309 30.07 -17.40 22.21
C ASN A 309 30.67 -18.37 21.17
N LYS A 310 32.01 -18.34 21.04
CA LYS A 310 32.77 -19.15 20.07
C LYS A 310 32.63 -20.67 20.21
N PHE A 311 32.06 -21.17 21.31
CA PHE A 311 31.89 -22.61 21.54
C PHE A 311 30.55 -23.14 21.00
N ILE A 312 29.68 -22.26 20.49
CA ILE A 312 28.36 -22.63 20.01
C ILE A 312 28.34 -22.52 18.49
N ASN A 313 27.99 -23.62 17.84
CA ASN A 313 27.83 -23.64 16.40
C ASN A 313 26.37 -23.30 16.04
N LYS A 314 26.17 -22.11 15.45
CA LYS A 314 24.85 -21.65 14.97
C LYS A 314 24.22 -22.65 13.98
N THR A 315 25.02 -23.31 13.16
CA THR A 315 24.56 -24.30 12.17
C THR A 315 23.86 -25.50 12.83
N ASP A 316 24.28 -25.92 14.02
CA ASP A 316 23.63 -27.04 14.73
C ASP A 316 22.20 -26.69 15.13
N TYR A 317 21.96 -25.42 15.50
CA TYR A 317 20.62 -24.92 15.82
C TYR A 317 19.78 -24.74 14.56
N ILE A 318 20.35 -24.25 13.45
CA ILE A 318 19.66 -24.17 12.16
C ILE A 318 19.20 -25.57 11.73
N ASN A 319 20.09 -26.56 11.79
CA ASN A 319 19.78 -27.96 11.45
C ASN A 319 18.59 -28.49 12.27
N ALA A 320 18.63 -28.30 13.59
CA ALA A 320 17.56 -28.74 14.47
C ALA A 320 16.25 -27.98 14.19
N LEU A 321 16.30 -26.66 13.92
CA LEU A 321 15.12 -25.83 13.69
C LEU A 321 14.32 -26.23 12.46
N ILE A 322 14.93 -26.82 11.44
CA ILE A 322 14.23 -27.25 10.20
C ILE A 322 12.98 -28.10 10.50
N SER A 323 13.02 -28.94 11.54
CA SER A 323 11.86 -29.79 11.93
C SER A 323 10.97 -29.17 13.01
N LEU A 324 11.43 -28.11 13.68
CA LEU A 324 10.77 -27.48 14.82
C LEU A 324 9.94 -26.26 14.43
N VAL A 325 10.32 -25.55 13.37
CA VAL A 325 9.61 -24.36 12.92
C VAL A 325 8.27 -24.70 12.29
N ASN A 326 7.39 -23.70 12.21
CA ASN A 326 6.17 -23.81 11.43
C ASN A 326 6.50 -24.04 9.94
N GLU A 327 5.90 -25.06 9.33
CA GLU A 327 6.19 -25.43 7.94
C GLU A 327 5.75 -24.36 6.92
N SER A 328 4.80 -23.51 7.29
CA SER A 328 4.41 -22.34 6.48
C SER A 328 5.51 -21.29 6.38
N ASP A 329 6.42 -21.25 7.36
CA ASP A 329 7.48 -20.25 7.48
C ASP A 329 8.83 -20.77 6.93
N LEU A 330 8.91 -22.06 6.56
CA LEU A 330 10.14 -22.71 6.10
C LEU A 330 10.79 -22.00 4.91
N HIS A 331 10.00 -21.36 4.05
CA HIS A 331 10.52 -20.58 2.93
C HIS A 331 11.37 -19.41 3.44
N SER A 332 10.80 -18.56 4.30
CA SER A 332 11.50 -17.43 4.93
C SER A 332 12.69 -17.88 5.77
N PHE A 333 12.50 -18.95 6.56
CA PHE A 333 13.54 -19.48 7.41
C PHE A 333 14.77 -19.92 6.60
N LEU A 334 14.56 -20.64 5.50
CA LEU A 334 15.64 -21.12 4.63
C LEU A 334 16.28 -19.99 3.83
N LEU A 335 15.51 -19.01 3.32
CA LEU A 335 16.08 -17.83 2.67
C LEU A 335 17.07 -17.10 3.58
N ASN A 336 16.64 -16.80 4.82
CA ASN A 336 17.52 -16.17 5.82
C ASN A 336 18.70 -17.07 6.20
N SER A 337 18.50 -18.39 6.28
CA SER A 337 19.59 -19.33 6.56
C SER A 337 20.65 -19.31 5.44
N PHE A 338 20.23 -19.36 4.18
CA PHE A 338 21.13 -19.35 3.02
C PHE A 338 21.87 -18.01 2.87
N ASP A 339 21.20 -16.89 3.13
CA ASP A 339 21.81 -15.54 3.19
C ASP A 339 22.90 -15.45 4.29
N ASN A 340 22.72 -16.21 5.38
CA ASN A 340 23.69 -16.33 6.48
C ASN A 340 24.68 -17.51 6.28
N ASN A 341 24.99 -17.86 5.04
CA ASN A 341 25.98 -18.88 4.65
C ASN A 341 25.65 -20.33 5.07
N TYR A 342 24.40 -20.66 5.39
CA TYR A 342 23.98 -22.06 5.48
C TYR A 342 23.98 -22.67 4.07
N ASP A 343 24.60 -23.83 3.89
CA ASP A 343 24.72 -24.45 2.58
C ASP A 343 23.63 -25.52 2.34
N VAL A 344 23.24 -25.67 1.07
CA VAL A 344 22.20 -26.62 0.65
C VAL A 344 22.61 -28.09 0.89
N ILE A 345 23.93 -28.38 0.89
CA ILE A 345 24.42 -29.75 1.13
C ILE A 345 24.16 -30.13 2.59
N SER A 346 24.36 -29.21 3.53
CA SER A 346 24.03 -29.39 4.95
C SER A 346 22.53 -29.64 5.15
N LEU A 347 21.66 -28.89 4.46
CA LEU A 347 20.22 -29.11 4.48
C LEU A 347 19.85 -30.54 4.07
N PHE A 348 20.34 -31.00 2.92
CA PHE A 348 20.03 -32.35 2.44
C PHE A 348 20.64 -33.44 3.31
N LYS A 349 21.82 -33.21 3.90
CA LYS A 349 22.42 -34.15 4.87
C LYS A 349 21.56 -34.27 6.11
N GLU A 350 21.07 -33.16 6.65
CA GLU A 350 20.23 -33.13 7.84
C GLU A 350 18.90 -33.86 7.61
N ILE A 351 18.21 -33.54 6.52
CA ILE A 351 16.95 -34.20 6.13
C ILE A 351 17.14 -35.72 6.01
N LYS A 352 18.21 -36.17 5.32
CA LYS A 352 18.47 -37.60 5.11
C LYS A 352 18.93 -38.31 6.38
N ARG A 353 19.79 -37.68 7.18
CA ARG A 353 20.37 -38.29 8.38
C ARG A 353 19.33 -38.52 9.47
N ASN A 354 18.38 -37.61 9.60
CA ASN A 354 17.35 -37.65 10.64
C ASN A 354 15.97 -38.10 10.12
N ASP A 355 15.89 -38.55 8.87
CA ASP A 355 14.65 -39.01 8.21
C ASP A 355 13.49 -38.03 8.44
N LEU A 356 13.72 -36.76 8.11
CA LEU A 356 12.75 -35.70 8.37
C LEU A 356 11.58 -35.79 7.38
N HIS A 357 10.37 -35.91 7.92
CA HIS A 357 9.12 -35.92 7.17
C HIS A 357 8.43 -34.56 7.27
N PHE A 358 7.89 -34.09 6.14
CA PHE A 358 7.22 -32.80 6.01
C PHE A 358 5.83 -32.97 5.41
N SER A 359 4.89 -32.08 5.76
CA SER A 359 3.61 -31.97 5.05
C SER A 359 3.82 -31.45 3.62
N TRP A 360 2.77 -31.45 2.81
CA TRP A 360 2.82 -30.84 1.48
C TRP A 360 3.17 -29.37 1.53
N VAL A 361 2.67 -28.62 2.53
CA VAL A 361 3.05 -27.22 2.76
C VAL A 361 4.56 -27.07 2.98
N GLY A 362 5.15 -27.88 3.85
CA GLY A 362 6.59 -27.86 4.09
C GLY A 362 7.40 -28.21 2.84
N VAL A 363 6.96 -29.22 2.09
CA VAL A 363 7.57 -29.60 0.80
C VAL A 363 7.59 -28.45 -0.19
N ALA A 364 6.47 -27.76 -0.36
CA ALA A 364 6.36 -26.63 -1.29
C ALA A 364 7.22 -25.44 -0.85
N ASN A 365 7.29 -25.14 0.44
CA ASN A 365 8.09 -24.03 0.95
C ASN A 365 9.61 -24.29 0.90
N ILE A 366 10.06 -25.52 1.13
CA ILE A 366 11.45 -25.93 0.86
C ILE A 366 11.75 -25.79 -0.63
N LEU A 367 10.86 -26.28 -1.51
CA LEU A 367 11.03 -26.16 -2.96
C LEU A 367 11.19 -24.70 -3.41
N LYS A 368 10.35 -23.78 -2.91
CA LYS A 368 10.44 -22.34 -3.19
C LYS A 368 11.80 -21.76 -2.76
N ALA A 369 12.29 -22.12 -1.58
CA ALA A 369 13.60 -21.66 -1.09
C ALA A 369 14.74 -22.18 -1.97
N LEU A 370 14.66 -23.44 -2.42
CA LEU A 370 15.67 -24.05 -3.29
C LEU A 370 15.65 -23.50 -4.73
N LEU A 371 14.47 -23.14 -5.26
CA LEU A 371 14.35 -22.41 -6.52
C LEU A 371 15.02 -21.04 -6.42
N TRP A 372 14.74 -20.30 -5.35
CA TRP A 372 15.41 -19.02 -5.09
C TRP A 372 16.93 -19.18 -4.97
N LYS A 373 17.40 -20.16 -4.20
CA LYS A 373 18.83 -20.40 -3.99
C LYS A 373 19.53 -20.81 -5.29
N GLY A 374 18.86 -21.61 -6.14
CA GLY A 374 19.36 -21.94 -7.47
C GLY A 374 19.53 -20.70 -8.35
N VAL A 375 18.55 -19.78 -8.33
CA VAL A 375 18.66 -18.48 -9.01
C VAL A 375 19.77 -17.61 -8.42
N TYR A 376 19.84 -17.52 -7.09
CA TYR A 376 20.85 -16.73 -6.39
C TYR A 376 22.26 -17.17 -6.76
N ASP A 377 22.55 -18.48 -6.71
CA ASP A 377 23.87 -18.99 -7.07
C ASP A 377 24.18 -18.82 -8.55
N PHE A 378 23.19 -19.03 -9.42
CA PHE A 378 23.35 -18.75 -10.85
C PHE A 378 23.78 -17.31 -11.13
N VAL A 379 23.17 -16.33 -10.44
CA VAL A 379 23.47 -14.90 -10.62
C VAL A 379 24.79 -14.52 -9.95
N PHE A 380 24.97 -14.88 -8.68
CA PHE A 380 26.06 -14.32 -7.84
C PHE A 380 27.30 -15.20 -7.71
N VAL A 381 27.17 -16.51 -7.91
CA VAL A 381 28.28 -17.45 -7.82
C VAL A 381 28.80 -17.80 -9.21
N ASP A 382 27.91 -18.20 -10.11
CA ASP A 382 28.32 -18.78 -11.40
C ASP A 382 28.57 -17.71 -12.48
N ASN A 383 27.75 -16.65 -12.53
CA ASN A 383 27.72 -15.73 -13.68
C ASN A 383 27.92 -14.24 -13.35
N TYR A 384 28.22 -13.86 -12.10
CA TYR A 384 28.23 -12.45 -11.65
C TYR A 384 28.99 -11.49 -12.58
N LEU A 385 30.19 -11.88 -13.03
CA LEU A 385 31.01 -11.06 -13.94
C LEU A 385 30.38 -10.85 -15.32
N LEU A 386 29.57 -11.80 -15.80
CA LEU A 386 28.84 -11.68 -17.07
C LEU A 386 27.69 -10.69 -16.95
N PHE A 387 26.95 -10.74 -15.84
CA PHE A 387 25.92 -9.74 -15.52
C PHE A 387 26.52 -8.34 -15.38
N GLU A 388 27.68 -8.19 -14.71
CA GLU A 388 28.43 -6.93 -14.66
C GLU A 388 28.85 -6.45 -16.05
N GLY A 389 29.29 -7.35 -16.92
CA GLY A 389 29.61 -7.04 -18.32
C GLY A 389 28.42 -6.50 -19.10
N LEU A 390 27.26 -7.16 -18.99
CA LEU A 390 26.00 -6.72 -19.61
C LEU A 390 25.58 -5.33 -19.11
N TYR A 391 25.61 -5.13 -17.79
CA TYR A 391 25.24 -3.85 -17.17
C TYR A 391 26.16 -2.71 -17.60
N LYS A 392 27.47 -2.93 -17.65
CA LYS A 392 28.42 -1.91 -18.15
C LYS A 392 28.16 -1.50 -19.60
N LYS A 393 27.64 -2.41 -20.42
CA LYS A 393 27.39 -2.15 -21.85
C LYS A 393 26.02 -1.54 -22.13
N LEU A 394 24.99 -1.95 -21.38
CA LEU A 394 23.57 -1.63 -21.66
C LEU A 394 22.85 -0.87 -20.54
N ASN A 395 23.48 -0.67 -19.38
CA ASN A 395 22.91 -0.01 -18.21
C ASN A 395 21.59 -0.69 -17.76
N SER A 396 20.53 0.06 -17.48
CA SER A 396 19.20 -0.51 -17.12
C SER A 396 18.59 -1.45 -18.17
N GLY A 397 19.07 -1.42 -19.42
CA GLY A 397 18.65 -2.36 -20.48
C GLY A 397 19.38 -3.70 -20.48
N TRP A 398 20.21 -4.00 -19.48
CA TRP A 398 21.09 -5.18 -19.45
C TRP A 398 20.36 -6.51 -19.65
N PHE A 399 19.14 -6.63 -19.13
CA PHE A 399 18.34 -7.86 -19.21
C PHE A 399 18.00 -8.25 -20.66
N ILE A 400 18.05 -7.29 -21.60
CA ILE A 400 17.83 -7.55 -23.04
C ILE A 400 18.96 -8.43 -23.61
N GLY A 401 20.16 -8.34 -23.03
CA GLY A 401 21.31 -9.15 -23.42
C GLY A 401 21.36 -10.54 -22.77
N LEU A 402 20.34 -10.94 -21.99
CA LEU A 402 20.29 -12.28 -21.42
C LEU A 402 20.10 -13.32 -22.54
N PRO A 403 20.91 -14.39 -22.57
CA PRO A 403 20.93 -15.34 -23.68
C PRO A 403 19.76 -16.31 -23.72
N TYR A 404 19.06 -16.48 -22.60
CA TYR A 404 18.04 -17.51 -22.44
C TYR A 404 16.77 -16.95 -21.80
N ASP A 405 15.64 -17.54 -22.20
CA ASP A 405 14.44 -17.52 -21.40
C ASP A 405 14.52 -18.68 -20.39
N TYR A 406 14.80 -18.34 -19.12
CA TYR A 406 14.98 -19.34 -18.06
C TYR A 406 13.65 -19.96 -17.64
N SER A 407 12.53 -19.32 -17.94
CA SER A 407 11.18 -19.81 -17.63
C SER A 407 10.59 -20.70 -18.73
N GLY A 408 11.15 -20.68 -19.94
CA GLY A 408 10.66 -21.47 -21.09
C GLY A 408 9.26 -21.06 -21.58
N THR A 409 8.79 -19.85 -21.27
CA THR A 409 7.44 -19.36 -21.62
C THR A 409 7.37 -18.56 -22.91
N MET A 410 8.50 -18.00 -23.35
CA MET A 410 8.55 -17.01 -24.42
C MET A 410 9.12 -17.58 -25.73
N ASP A 411 9.47 -18.87 -25.79
CA ASP A 411 10.05 -19.53 -26.99
C ASP A 411 11.18 -18.71 -27.67
N GLY A 412 11.94 -17.92 -26.88
CA GLY A 412 12.97 -17.01 -27.38
C GLY A 412 12.48 -15.85 -28.25
N THR A 413 11.16 -15.59 -28.34
CA THR A 413 10.57 -14.56 -29.21
C THR A 413 11.04 -13.14 -28.88
N ILE A 414 11.16 -12.77 -27.60
CA ILE A 414 11.67 -11.46 -27.19
C ILE A 414 13.16 -11.33 -27.56
N TYR A 415 13.97 -12.33 -27.22
CA TYR A 415 15.39 -12.38 -27.58
C TYR A 415 15.58 -12.23 -29.10
N ASN A 416 14.82 -12.98 -29.90
CA ASN A 416 14.87 -12.93 -31.36
C ASN A 416 14.39 -11.59 -31.92
N SER A 417 13.33 -11.03 -31.35
CA SER A 417 12.79 -9.72 -31.73
C SER A 417 13.80 -8.62 -31.44
N MET A 418 14.42 -8.61 -30.26
CA MET A 418 15.45 -7.65 -29.88
C MET A 418 16.70 -7.81 -30.73
N ARG A 419 17.12 -9.05 -31.03
CA ARG A 419 18.23 -9.31 -31.96
C ARG A 419 17.96 -8.74 -33.34
N SER A 420 16.71 -8.83 -33.83
CA SER A 420 16.32 -8.26 -35.12
C SER A 420 16.37 -6.72 -35.13
N ILE A 421 16.06 -6.09 -34.00
CA ILE A 421 16.14 -4.63 -33.81
C ILE A 421 17.62 -4.19 -33.78
N PHE A 422 18.45 -4.82 -32.95
CA PHE A 422 19.87 -4.48 -32.85
C PHE A 422 20.64 -4.78 -34.14
N LYS A 423 20.23 -5.78 -34.92
CA LYS A 423 20.83 -6.03 -36.25
C LYS A 423 20.75 -4.81 -37.18
N LYS A 424 19.69 -3.99 -37.04
CA LYS A 424 19.51 -2.76 -37.82
C LYS A 424 20.17 -1.55 -37.17
N MET A 425 20.14 -1.47 -35.84
CA MET A 425 20.57 -0.27 -35.10
C MET A 425 22.06 -0.29 -34.73
N ASN A 426 22.59 -1.43 -34.27
CA ASN A 426 23.97 -1.56 -33.82
C ASN A 426 24.45 -3.04 -33.88
N PRO A 427 25.04 -3.47 -35.01
CA PRO A 427 25.48 -4.86 -35.20
C PRO A 427 26.59 -5.32 -34.24
N GLU A 428 27.43 -4.41 -33.73
CA GLU A 428 28.53 -4.76 -32.81
C GLU A 428 28.02 -5.27 -31.45
N ILE A 429 26.85 -4.78 -31.01
CA ILE A 429 26.19 -5.27 -29.80
C ILE A 429 25.81 -6.75 -29.94
N LEU A 430 25.47 -7.20 -31.14
CA LEU A 430 25.13 -8.61 -31.38
C LEU A 430 26.33 -9.53 -31.24
N VAL A 431 27.51 -9.11 -31.71
CA VAL A 431 28.76 -9.86 -31.54
C VAL A 431 29.07 -10.03 -30.05
N PHE A 432 28.92 -8.95 -29.28
CA PHE A 432 29.08 -8.97 -27.84
C PHE A 432 28.11 -9.95 -27.14
N PHE A 433 26.84 -9.98 -27.54
CA PHE A 433 25.86 -10.94 -27.00
C PHE A 433 26.23 -12.38 -27.35
N ASP A 434 26.61 -12.66 -28.59
CA ASP A 434 26.97 -14.01 -29.04
C ASP A 434 28.23 -14.54 -28.33
N GLU A 435 29.23 -13.68 -28.08
CA GLU A 435 30.43 -14.03 -27.31
C GLU A 435 30.14 -14.25 -25.83
N LEU A 436 29.27 -13.43 -25.24
CA LEU A 436 28.87 -13.58 -23.84
C LEU A 436 28.02 -14.81 -23.61
N SER A 437 27.06 -15.10 -24.50
CA SER A 437 26.15 -16.23 -24.36
C SER A 437 26.88 -17.56 -24.26
N GLN A 438 28.03 -17.69 -24.94
CA GLN A 438 28.87 -18.90 -24.89
C GLN A 438 29.59 -19.10 -23.55
N LYS A 439 29.67 -18.07 -22.70
CA LYS A 439 30.35 -18.10 -21.40
C LYS A 439 29.40 -18.31 -20.23
N PHE A 440 28.10 -18.15 -20.43
CA PHE A 440 27.10 -18.40 -19.37
C PHE A 440 27.09 -19.87 -18.98
N SER A 441 26.89 -20.13 -17.69
CA SER A 441 26.59 -21.49 -17.23
C SER A 441 25.26 -21.99 -17.84
N PRO A 442 25.07 -23.32 -17.96
CA PRO A 442 23.84 -23.90 -18.47
C PRO A 442 22.59 -23.31 -17.82
N LYS A 443 21.59 -22.96 -18.64
CA LYS A 443 20.31 -22.41 -18.14
C LYS A 443 19.55 -23.32 -17.18
N ASP A 444 19.88 -24.60 -17.12
CA ASP A 444 19.22 -25.58 -16.25
C ASP A 444 19.75 -25.52 -14.81
N ASP A 445 20.88 -24.85 -14.58
CA ASP A 445 21.53 -24.75 -13.28
C ASP A 445 20.69 -23.96 -12.27
N VAL A 446 19.85 -23.02 -12.72
CA VAL A 446 18.86 -22.34 -11.85
C VAL A 446 17.90 -23.32 -11.16
N TYR A 447 17.70 -24.51 -11.71
CA TYR A 447 16.81 -25.53 -11.16
C TYR A 447 17.53 -26.66 -10.42
N GLN A 448 18.86 -26.61 -10.28
CA GLN A 448 19.66 -27.75 -9.81
C GLN A 448 19.20 -28.28 -8.44
N TYR A 449 18.96 -27.38 -7.48
CA TYR A 449 18.58 -27.76 -6.12
C TYR A 449 17.12 -28.21 -6.04
N ALA A 450 16.23 -27.58 -6.82
CA ALA A 450 14.85 -28.02 -6.97
C ALA A 450 14.76 -29.43 -7.55
N LYS A 451 15.55 -29.74 -8.60
CA LYS A 451 15.62 -31.08 -9.18
C LYS A 451 16.06 -32.11 -8.13
N GLN A 452 17.08 -31.80 -7.32
CA GLN A 452 17.55 -32.69 -6.25
C GLN A 452 16.47 -32.96 -5.20
N TRP A 453 15.75 -31.92 -4.76
CA TRP A 453 14.67 -32.03 -3.79
C TRP A 453 13.49 -32.87 -4.28
N LEU A 454 12.98 -32.56 -5.47
CA LEU A 454 11.89 -33.29 -6.10
C LEU A 454 12.27 -34.76 -6.37
N SER A 455 13.54 -35.02 -6.68
CA SER A 455 14.03 -36.39 -6.87
C SER A 455 14.09 -37.17 -5.58
N TYR A 456 14.45 -36.52 -4.47
CA TYR A 456 14.48 -37.14 -3.15
C TYR A 456 13.09 -37.56 -2.65
N LEU A 457 12.06 -36.77 -2.95
CA LEU A 457 10.67 -37.06 -2.56
C LEU A 457 10.00 -38.14 -3.41
N GLY A 458 10.58 -38.49 -4.56
CA GLY A 458 10.05 -39.52 -5.44
C GLY A 458 9.82 -40.85 -4.72
N GLY A 459 8.57 -41.33 -4.74
CA GLY A 459 8.18 -42.60 -4.11
C GLY A 459 7.81 -42.52 -2.63
N GLN A 460 7.88 -41.35 -1.98
CA GLN A 460 7.38 -41.15 -0.62
C GLN A 460 5.85 -40.95 -0.61
N THR A 461 5.23 -41.39 0.49
CA THR A 461 3.81 -41.13 0.80
C THR A 461 3.70 -40.02 1.82
N ILE A 462 2.97 -38.95 1.48
CA ILE A 462 2.72 -37.79 2.35
C ILE A 462 1.21 -37.61 2.50
N ASP A 463 0.75 -37.58 3.74
CA ASP A 463 -0.68 -37.43 4.07
C ASP A 463 -1.19 -36.03 3.72
N ILE A 464 -2.48 -35.94 3.38
CA ILE A 464 -3.16 -34.68 3.07
C ILE A 464 -3.97 -34.27 4.31
N ALA A 465 -3.46 -33.30 5.06
CA ALA A 465 -4.00 -32.94 6.37
C ALA A 465 -4.87 -31.67 6.35
N SER A 466 -4.65 -30.78 5.38
CA SER A 466 -5.22 -29.44 5.37
C SER A 466 -5.61 -28.95 3.98
N ASN A 467 -6.43 -27.90 3.92
CA ASN A 467 -6.76 -27.23 2.65
C ASN A 467 -5.51 -26.60 2.00
N ALA A 468 -4.52 -26.18 2.80
CA ALA A 468 -3.27 -25.60 2.31
C ALA A 468 -2.42 -26.62 1.54
N ASP A 469 -2.59 -27.91 1.80
CA ASP A 469 -1.90 -28.98 1.07
C ASP A 469 -2.36 -29.04 -0.40
N ILE A 470 -3.57 -28.58 -0.72
CA ILE A 470 -4.14 -28.64 -2.09
C ILE A 470 -3.28 -27.84 -3.08
N SER A 471 -3.00 -26.57 -2.80
CA SER A 471 -2.14 -25.76 -3.67
C SER A 471 -0.68 -26.20 -3.60
N ALA A 472 -0.21 -26.69 -2.44
CA ALA A 472 1.14 -27.19 -2.28
C ALA A 472 1.44 -28.44 -3.14
N ILE A 473 0.48 -29.38 -3.22
CA ILE A 473 0.53 -30.52 -4.15
C ILE A 473 0.57 -30.03 -5.59
N GLY A 474 -0.28 -29.04 -5.93
CA GLY A 474 -0.27 -28.40 -7.24
C GLY A 474 1.10 -27.86 -7.64
N ILE A 475 1.74 -27.09 -6.74
CA ILE A 475 3.07 -26.53 -6.94
C ILE A 475 4.12 -27.63 -7.14
N TYR A 476 4.11 -28.67 -6.30
CA TYR A 476 5.03 -29.81 -6.45
C TYR A 476 4.86 -30.48 -7.82
N CYS A 477 3.62 -30.86 -8.17
CA CYS A 477 3.32 -31.56 -9.41
C CYS A 477 3.67 -30.71 -10.63
N PHE A 478 3.39 -29.41 -10.58
CA PHE A 478 3.79 -28.47 -11.63
C PHE A 478 5.29 -28.52 -11.89
N TRP A 479 6.11 -28.30 -10.86
CA TRP A 479 7.57 -28.27 -11.01
C TRP A 479 8.16 -29.63 -11.38
N ALA A 480 7.65 -30.71 -10.80
CA ALA A 480 8.09 -32.07 -11.16
C ALA A 480 7.77 -32.39 -12.63
N GLY A 481 6.59 -31.99 -13.12
CA GLY A 481 6.21 -32.13 -14.53
C GLY A 481 7.07 -31.26 -15.45
N HIS A 482 7.20 -29.97 -15.13
CA HIS A 482 7.97 -29.00 -15.90
C HIS A 482 9.45 -29.38 -16.03
N LEU A 483 10.05 -29.92 -14.97
CA LEU A 483 11.46 -30.35 -14.95
C LEU A 483 11.68 -31.77 -15.47
N GLY A 484 10.65 -32.43 -15.99
CA GLY A 484 10.75 -33.76 -16.60
C GLY A 484 10.97 -34.91 -15.61
N LEU A 485 10.58 -34.74 -14.35
CA LEU A 485 10.75 -35.73 -13.27
C LEU A 485 9.54 -36.67 -13.10
N THR A 486 8.73 -36.84 -14.14
CA THR A 486 7.48 -37.63 -14.09
C THR A 486 7.68 -39.12 -13.86
N ASN A 487 8.91 -39.62 -14.05
CA ASN A 487 9.29 -41.00 -13.71
C ASN A 487 9.29 -41.27 -12.21
N ASN A 488 9.39 -40.23 -11.37
CA ASN A 488 9.36 -40.33 -9.91
C ASN A 488 7.91 -40.42 -9.43
N LYS A 489 7.32 -41.62 -9.44
CA LYS A 489 5.91 -41.83 -9.06
C LYS A 489 5.59 -41.22 -7.69
N ILE A 490 4.81 -40.15 -7.71
CA ILE A 490 4.13 -39.61 -6.52
C ILE A 490 2.97 -40.53 -6.13
N ILE A 491 2.81 -40.78 -4.84
CA ILE A 491 1.69 -41.54 -4.28
C ILE A 491 0.79 -40.54 -3.54
N ILE A 492 -0.37 -40.24 -4.12
CA ILE A 492 -1.38 -39.32 -3.56
C ILE A 492 -2.62 -40.12 -3.18
N ASN A 493 -3.15 -39.89 -1.98
CA ASN A 493 -4.43 -40.46 -1.57
C ASN A 493 -5.60 -39.75 -2.28
N ASN A 494 -5.96 -40.25 -3.47
CA ASN A 494 -6.99 -39.66 -4.34
C ASN A 494 -8.36 -39.42 -3.64
N PRO A 495 -8.91 -40.38 -2.87
CA PRO A 495 -10.12 -40.16 -2.07
C PRO A 495 -10.05 -38.95 -1.13
N GLU A 496 -8.93 -38.80 -0.41
CA GLU A 496 -8.74 -37.66 0.51
C GLU A 496 -8.52 -36.34 -0.24
N LEU A 497 -7.76 -36.38 -1.33
CA LEU A 497 -7.53 -35.21 -2.20
C LEU A 497 -8.87 -34.62 -2.68
N ILE A 498 -9.75 -35.47 -3.22
CA ILE A 498 -11.07 -35.05 -3.71
C ILE A 498 -11.93 -34.52 -2.56
N LYS A 499 -11.93 -35.19 -1.40
CA LYS A 499 -12.70 -34.79 -0.22
C LYS A 499 -12.30 -33.39 0.25
N ILE A 500 -10.99 -33.10 0.35
CA ILE A 500 -10.47 -31.82 0.84
C ILE A 500 -10.64 -30.72 -0.23
N ALA A 501 -10.40 -31.02 -1.51
CA ALA A 501 -10.62 -30.07 -2.60
C ALA A 501 -12.10 -29.62 -2.70
N ASN A 502 -13.04 -30.53 -2.44
CA ASN A 502 -14.48 -30.24 -2.47
C ASN A 502 -15.00 -29.56 -1.19
N ASN A 503 -14.16 -29.33 -0.17
CA ASN A 503 -14.58 -28.61 1.04
C ASN A 503 -14.94 -27.16 0.71
N THR A 504 -15.97 -26.62 1.36
CA THR A 504 -16.41 -25.22 1.23
C THR A 504 -15.31 -24.21 1.54
N ASN A 505 -14.40 -24.54 2.47
CA ASN A 505 -13.30 -23.68 2.87
C ASN A 505 -12.10 -23.67 1.90
N THR A 506 -12.08 -24.54 0.88
CA THR A 506 -10.98 -24.57 -0.10
C THR A 506 -11.25 -23.55 -1.21
N SER A 507 -10.30 -22.65 -1.45
CA SER A 507 -10.45 -21.59 -2.45
C SER A 507 -10.44 -22.14 -3.87
N ILE A 508 -11.03 -21.42 -4.82
CA ILE A 508 -10.95 -21.81 -6.24
C ILE A 508 -9.53 -21.65 -6.78
N GLU A 509 -8.79 -20.68 -6.26
CA GLU A 509 -7.39 -20.47 -6.54
C GLU A 509 -6.58 -21.74 -6.26
N ASP A 510 -6.73 -22.32 -5.07
CA ASP A 510 -6.01 -23.54 -4.67
C ASP A 510 -6.36 -24.74 -5.55
N ILE A 511 -7.65 -24.92 -5.86
CA ILE A 511 -8.12 -26.02 -6.71
C ILE A 511 -7.59 -25.85 -8.14
N SER A 512 -7.59 -24.62 -8.67
CA SER A 512 -7.07 -24.34 -10.01
C SER A 512 -5.57 -24.61 -10.11
N GLU A 513 -4.82 -24.31 -9.05
CA GLU A 513 -3.40 -24.60 -8.92
C GLU A 513 -3.12 -26.11 -8.88
N LEU A 514 -3.92 -26.85 -8.11
CA LEU A 514 -3.86 -28.30 -8.07
C LEU A 514 -4.10 -28.92 -9.46
N ILE A 515 -5.18 -28.52 -10.14
CA ILE A 515 -5.53 -29.03 -11.48
C ILE A 515 -4.38 -28.77 -12.46
N PHE A 516 -3.86 -27.54 -12.47
CA PHE A 516 -2.78 -27.13 -13.35
C PHE A 516 -1.50 -27.95 -13.11
N GLY A 517 -1.14 -28.15 -11.84
CA GLY A 517 0.01 -28.95 -11.45
C GLY A 517 -0.12 -30.42 -11.85
N LEU A 518 -1.26 -31.05 -11.53
CA LEU A 518 -1.53 -32.45 -11.88
C LEU A 518 -1.51 -32.69 -13.39
N GLU A 519 -2.04 -31.75 -14.18
CA GLU A 519 -2.02 -31.84 -15.65
C GLU A 519 -0.61 -31.69 -16.21
N SER A 520 0.18 -30.76 -15.66
CA SER A 520 1.59 -30.57 -16.03
C SER A 520 2.45 -31.79 -15.70
N TYR A 521 2.13 -32.47 -14.59
CA TYR A 521 2.77 -33.73 -14.19
C TYR A 521 2.35 -34.93 -15.06
N GLY A 522 1.21 -34.84 -15.76
CA GLY A 522 0.63 -35.97 -16.48
C GLY A 522 -0.07 -36.99 -15.56
N TYR A 523 -0.71 -36.53 -14.49
CA TYR A 523 -1.44 -37.37 -13.53
C TYR A 523 -2.76 -37.93 -14.11
N SER A 524 -3.50 -38.71 -13.32
CA SER A 524 -4.73 -39.39 -13.74
C SER A 524 -5.79 -38.41 -14.29
N LYS A 525 -6.23 -38.66 -15.54
CA LYS A 525 -7.28 -37.88 -16.22
C LYS A 525 -8.63 -37.92 -15.49
N GLU A 526 -8.93 -39.02 -14.82
CA GLU A 526 -10.19 -39.20 -14.07
C GLU A 526 -10.26 -38.24 -12.88
N ILE A 527 -9.17 -38.16 -12.11
CA ILE A 527 -9.05 -37.26 -10.96
C ILE A 527 -9.10 -35.80 -11.41
N ILE A 528 -8.35 -35.45 -12.45
CA ILE A 528 -8.35 -34.09 -13.01
C ILE A 528 -9.75 -33.69 -13.47
N SER A 529 -10.49 -34.60 -14.11
CA SER A 529 -11.86 -34.32 -14.57
C SER A 529 -12.82 -34.06 -13.40
N SER A 530 -12.75 -34.87 -12.34
CA SER A 530 -13.55 -34.65 -11.14
C SER A 530 -13.24 -33.30 -10.47
N LEU A 531 -11.95 -32.94 -10.34
CA LEU A 531 -11.54 -31.64 -9.78
C LEU A 531 -12.02 -30.46 -10.63
N ARG A 532 -12.01 -30.59 -11.97
CA ARG A 532 -12.51 -29.56 -12.89
C ARG A 532 -14.01 -29.30 -12.70
N GLU A 533 -14.82 -30.33 -12.51
CA GLU A 533 -16.26 -30.17 -12.23
C GLU A 533 -16.49 -29.32 -10.97
N PHE A 534 -15.77 -29.60 -9.88
CA PHE A 534 -15.85 -28.81 -8.65
C PHE A 534 -15.36 -27.38 -8.84
N ALA A 535 -14.24 -27.19 -9.55
CA ALA A 535 -13.65 -25.88 -9.82
C ALA A 535 -14.60 -25.00 -10.65
N ILE A 536 -15.18 -25.54 -11.73
CA ILE A 536 -16.12 -24.81 -12.58
C ILE A 536 -17.39 -24.42 -11.81
N LYS A 537 -17.95 -25.34 -11.00
CA LYS A 537 -19.10 -25.01 -10.16
C LYS A 537 -18.81 -23.84 -9.21
N LYS A 538 -17.69 -23.90 -8.47
CA LYS A 538 -17.27 -22.80 -7.59
C LYS A 538 -17.00 -21.51 -8.36
N LEU A 539 -16.39 -21.58 -9.55
CA LEU A 539 -16.09 -20.42 -10.39
C LEU A 539 -17.37 -19.69 -10.79
N ARG A 540 -18.34 -20.46 -11.31
CA ARG A 540 -19.63 -19.93 -11.74
C ARG A 540 -20.38 -19.26 -10.60
N GLU A 541 -20.36 -19.86 -9.41
CA GLU A 541 -21.00 -19.30 -8.21
C GLU A 541 -20.31 -18.02 -7.69
N LYS A 542 -18.97 -17.97 -7.72
CA LYS A 542 -18.17 -16.83 -7.24
C LYS A 542 -18.36 -15.60 -8.13
N TYR A 543 -18.29 -15.76 -9.45
CA TYR A 543 -18.31 -14.67 -10.42
C TYR A 543 -19.63 -14.50 -11.18
N THR A 544 -20.67 -15.26 -10.82
CA THR A 544 -21.98 -15.21 -11.50
C THR A 544 -21.85 -15.44 -13.02
N ILE A 545 -21.17 -16.53 -13.40
CA ILE A 545 -20.96 -16.89 -14.82
C ILE A 545 -22.23 -17.53 -15.37
N SER A 546 -22.85 -16.87 -16.35
CA SER A 546 -24.10 -17.31 -17.01
C SER A 546 -23.85 -18.22 -18.21
N TYR A 547 -22.66 -18.16 -18.81
CA TYR A 547 -22.30 -19.00 -19.94
C TYR A 547 -20.81 -19.33 -19.91
N LEU A 548 -20.49 -20.60 -20.12
CA LEU A 548 -19.12 -21.04 -20.29
C LEU A 548 -19.05 -22.18 -21.32
N ASN A 549 -18.30 -21.95 -22.39
CA ASN A 549 -18.04 -22.94 -23.43
C ASN A 549 -16.54 -23.24 -23.52
N ILE A 550 -16.20 -24.51 -23.71
CA ILE A 550 -14.82 -25.02 -23.62
C ILE A 550 -14.58 -25.97 -24.80
N ASN A 551 -14.25 -25.40 -25.96
CA ASN A 551 -14.07 -26.14 -27.22
C ASN A 551 -12.76 -25.76 -27.91
N GLY A 552 -11.62 -26.09 -27.30
CA GLY A 552 -10.28 -25.67 -27.77
C GLY A 552 -9.98 -24.18 -27.57
N ASN A 553 -11.01 -23.34 -27.58
CA ASN A 553 -11.07 -21.98 -27.03
C ASN A 553 -12.04 -21.95 -25.85
N ILE A 554 -11.88 -20.97 -24.98
CA ILE A 554 -12.80 -20.70 -23.87
C ILE A 554 -13.57 -19.42 -24.17
N ASP A 555 -14.90 -19.50 -24.07
CA ASP A 555 -15.80 -18.36 -24.14
C ASP A 555 -16.60 -18.28 -22.85
N CYS A 556 -16.38 -17.21 -22.08
CA CYS A 556 -16.98 -16.98 -20.77
C CYS A 556 -17.82 -15.69 -20.78
N ILE A 557 -19.05 -15.78 -20.29
CA ILE A 557 -19.91 -14.62 -20.05
C ILE A 557 -20.27 -14.59 -18.58
N TYR A 558 -19.95 -13.49 -17.91
CA TYR A 558 -20.27 -13.29 -16.49
C TYR A 558 -21.13 -12.05 -16.29
N VAL A 559 -21.90 -12.04 -15.21
CA VAL A 559 -22.86 -10.99 -14.91
C VAL A 559 -22.26 -9.95 -13.99
N TYR A 560 -22.53 -8.68 -14.28
CA TYR A 560 -22.25 -7.59 -13.35
C TYR A 560 -23.14 -7.71 -12.10
N ASN A 561 -22.62 -8.30 -11.02
CA ASN A 561 -23.41 -8.58 -9.82
C ASN A 561 -23.60 -7.31 -8.97
N LEU A 562 -24.78 -6.70 -9.04
CA LEU A 562 -25.13 -5.46 -8.35
C LEU A 562 -25.23 -5.60 -6.82
N VAL A 563 -25.44 -6.83 -6.32
CA VAL A 563 -25.63 -7.09 -4.88
C VAL A 563 -24.29 -7.23 -4.16
N ARG A 564 -23.31 -7.84 -4.82
CA ARG A 564 -22.00 -8.16 -4.25
C ARG A 564 -20.93 -7.09 -4.53
N PHE A 565 -21.31 -5.97 -5.14
CA PHE A 565 -20.41 -4.88 -5.48
C PHE A 565 -20.16 -3.97 -4.27
N ASP A 566 -18.90 -3.88 -3.81
CA ASP A 566 -18.52 -3.02 -2.69
C ASP A 566 -18.16 -1.60 -3.17
N VAL A 567 -18.95 -0.63 -2.72
CA VAL A 567 -18.83 0.81 -3.07
C VAL A 567 -17.59 1.45 -2.40
N ASN A 568 -16.93 0.77 -1.46
CA ASN A 568 -15.71 1.25 -0.80
C ASN A 568 -14.43 1.15 -1.66
N SER A 569 -14.53 0.74 -2.92
CA SER A 569 -13.43 0.67 -3.89
C SER A 569 -12.98 2.04 -4.44
N LYS A 570 -13.04 3.12 -3.63
CA LYS A 570 -12.52 4.45 -4.01
C LYS A 570 -11.02 4.44 -4.33
N GLU A 571 -10.28 3.41 -3.91
CA GLU A 571 -8.86 3.20 -4.24
C GLU A 571 -8.60 2.55 -5.63
N LEU A 572 -9.62 2.01 -6.31
CA LEU A 572 -9.44 1.17 -7.52
C LEU A 572 -9.59 1.90 -8.87
N GLY A 573 -9.73 3.22 -8.88
CA GLY A 573 -9.73 3.99 -10.13
C GLY A 573 -10.94 3.70 -11.03
N GLY A 574 -12.15 3.81 -10.48
CA GLY A 574 -13.40 3.79 -11.25
C GLY A 574 -13.87 2.40 -11.75
N PRO A 575 -15.06 2.33 -12.35
CA PRO A 575 -15.70 1.07 -12.75
C PRO A 575 -14.93 0.31 -13.84
N SER A 576 -14.24 1.03 -14.73
CA SER A 576 -13.52 0.46 -15.87
C SER A 576 -12.35 -0.45 -15.47
N ASN A 577 -11.62 -0.09 -14.41
CA ASN A 577 -10.52 -0.91 -13.88
C ASN A 577 -11.02 -2.20 -13.22
N ILE A 578 -12.17 -2.14 -12.52
CA ILE A 578 -12.74 -3.31 -11.81
C ILE A 578 -13.19 -4.38 -12.81
N LEU A 579 -13.83 -3.98 -13.91
CA LEU A 579 -14.28 -4.89 -14.96
C LEU A 579 -13.11 -5.55 -15.68
N ASN A 580 -12.10 -4.75 -16.04
CA ASN A 580 -10.87 -5.26 -16.62
C ASN A 580 -10.23 -6.31 -15.71
N ASP A 581 -10.05 -5.99 -14.42
CA ASP A 581 -9.40 -6.84 -13.45
C ASP A 581 -10.20 -8.12 -13.17
N THR A 582 -11.53 -8.02 -13.09
CA THR A 582 -12.41 -9.18 -12.91
C THR A 582 -12.35 -10.11 -14.12
N SER A 583 -12.44 -9.58 -15.34
CA SER A 583 -12.31 -10.36 -16.57
C SER A 583 -10.95 -11.07 -16.62
N VAL A 584 -9.85 -10.36 -16.36
CA VAL A 584 -8.50 -10.97 -16.35
C VAL A 584 -8.41 -12.07 -15.29
N ARG A 585 -8.94 -11.84 -14.09
CA ARG A 585 -8.92 -12.82 -13.00
C ARG A 585 -9.66 -14.11 -13.34
N ILE A 586 -10.84 -14.00 -13.97
CA ILE A 586 -11.60 -15.16 -14.45
C ILE A 586 -10.77 -15.94 -15.48
N LEU A 587 -10.14 -15.24 -16.43
CA LEU A 587 -9.32 -15.87 -17.47
C LEU A 587 -8.05 -16.52 -16.90
N GLU A 588 -7.41 -15.96 -15.88
CA GLU A 588 -6.28 -16.58 -15.16
C GLU A 588 -6.68 -17.90 -14.48
N LEU A 589 -7.84 -17.93 -13.81
CA LEU A 589 -8.35 -19.16 -13.19
C LEU A 589 -8.69 -20.20 -14.26
N LEU A 590 -9.37 -19.80 -15.34
CA LEU A 590 -9.68 -20.69 -16.47
C LEU A 590 -8.42 -21.19 -17.19
N ARG A 591 -7.38 -20.35 -17.28
CA ARG A 591 -6.05 -20.71 -17.80
C ARG A 591 -5.41 -21.84 -17.00
N LYS A 592 -5.56 -21.84 -15.68
CA LYS A 592 -5.07 -22.92 -14.80
C LYS A 592 -5.94 -24.18 -14.86
N ILE A 593 -7.26 -24.04 -14.90
CA ILE A 593 -8.20 -25.18 -14.96
C ILE A 593 -8.12 -25.91 -16.32
N TYR A 594 -7.94 -25.16 -17.41
CA TYR A 594 -7.83 -25.67 -18.78
C TYR A 594 -6.59 -25.10 -19.49
N PRO A 595 -5.38 -25.58 -19.18
CA PRO A 595 -4.11 -25.03 -19.65
C PRO A 595 -3.74 -25.33 -21.11
N ASN A 596 -4.59 -26.04 -21.84
CA ASN A 596 -4.32 -26.44 -23.21
C ASN A 596 -5.16 -25.70 -24.27
N CYS A 597 -6.04 -24.77 -23.85
CA CYS A 597 -6.80 -23.92 -24.77
C CYS A 597 -5.89 -22.90 -25.48
N LYS A 598 -6.24 -22.57 -26.73
CA LYS A 598 -5.46 -21.63 -27.56
C LYS A 598 -5.76 -20.18 -27.20
N GLN A 599 -7.02 -19.90 -26.87
CA GLN A 599 -7.53 -18.57 -26.58
C GLN A 599 -8.56 -18.62 -25.45
N TYR A 600 -8.59 -17.55 -24.65
CA TYR A 600 -9.46 -17.35 -23.51
C TYR A 600 -10.19 -16.03 -23.68
N ASN A 601 -11.52 -16.10 -23.78
CA ASN A 601 -12.39 -14.97 -24.00
C ASN A 601 -13.30 -14.75 -22.79
N ALA A 602 -13.44 -13.50 -22.37
CA ALA A 602 -14.41 -13.09 -21.36
C ALA A 602 -15.13 -11.81 -21.80
N ARG A 603 -16.41 -11.70 -21.44
CA ARG A 603 -17.19 -10.46 -21.49
C ARG A 603 -18.15 -10.36 -20.31
N CYS A 604 -18.42 -9.15 -19.86
CA CYS A 604 -19.43 -8.88 -18.85
C CYS A 604 -20.77 -8.54 -19.52
N VAL A 605 -21.89 -8.90 -18.89
CA VAL A 605 -23.26 -8.54 -19.29
C VAL A 605 -24.06 -8.03 -18.09
N GLY A 606 -25.18 -7.35 -18.33
CA GLY A 606 -25.99 -6.74 -17.27
C GLY A 606 -25.52 -5.34 -16.90
N MET A 607 -24.76 -4.67 -17.77
CA MET A 607 -24.25 -3.32 -17.54
C MET A 607 -25.14 -2.23 -18.15
N ASN A 608 -25.99 -2.57 -19.12
CA ASN A 608 -26.88 -1.61 -19.79
C ASN A 608 -28.05 -1.16 -18.90
N CYS A 609 -28.16 -1.73 -17.69
CA CYS A 609 -29.09 -1.28 -16.66
C CYS A 609 -28.73 0.09 -16.05
N PHE A 610 -27.45 0.47 -16.12
CA PHE A 610 -27.04 1.85 -16.01
C PHE A 610 -27.29 2.48 -17.38
N ASP A 611 -28.08 3.56 -17.44
CA ASP A 611 -28.35 4.23 -18.71
C ASP A 611 -27.02 4.47 -19.46
N GLN A 612 -27.06 4.44 -20.81
CA GLN A 612 -25.94 4.35 -21.79
C GLN A 612 -24.68 5.19 -21.53
N TYR A 613 -24.72 6.11 -20.57
CA TYR A 613 -23.70 7.04 -20.13
C TYR A 613 -22.42 6.43 -19.54
N ILE A 614 -22.45 5.21 -18.96
CA ILE A 614 -21.24 4.57 -18.39
C ILE A 614 -20.27 4.07 -19.49
N LEU A 615 -20.78 3.82 -20.71
CA LEU A 615 -20.04 3.16 -21.79
C LEU A 615 -19.90 4.02 -23.06
N ASN A 616 -20.02 5.36 -22.96
CA ASN A 616 -19.89 6.32 -24.08
C ASN A 616 -18.48 6.41 -24.71
N ASN A 617 -17.77 5.30 -24.85
CA ASN A 617 -17.00 5.02 -26.04
C ASN A 617 -17.70 3.86 -26.75
N ASP A 618 -18.49 4.14 -27.79
CA ASP A 618 -19.13 3.13 -28.65
C ASP A 618 -18.13 2.08 -29.23
N ASP A 619 -16.82 2.29 -29.05
CA ASP A 619 -15.74 1.41 -29.52
C ASP A 619 -14.99 0.62 -28.43
N TYR A 620 -15.23 0.81 -27.11
CA TYR A 620 -14.41 0.17 -26.07
C TYR A 620 -15.15 -0.37 -24.84
N ASP A 621 -15.38 -1.68 -24.81
CA ASP A 621 -15.79 -2.44 -23.62
C ASP A 621 -14.55 -2.94 -22.84
N PRO A 622 -14.27 -2.43 -21.62
CA PRO A 622 -13.10 -2.84 -20.83
C PRO A 622 -13.18 -4.29 -20.33
N SER A 623 -14.39 -4.87 -20.26
CA SER A 623 -14.63 -6.24 -19.84
C SER A 623 -14.34 -7.26 -20.95
N LEU A 624 -14.41 -6.83 -22.21
CA LEU A 624 -14.16 -7.67 -23.38
C LEU A 624 -12.67 -8.00 -23.47
N LYS A 625 -12.35 -9.28 -23.33
CA LYS A 625 -10.98 -9.80 -23.39
C LYS A 625 -10.90 -10.93 -24.39
N HIS A 626 -9.91 -10.83 -25.28
CA HIS A 626 -9.55 -11.87 -26.23
C HIS A 626 -8.07 -12.16 -26.08
N ILE A 627 -7.71 -13.06 -25.15
CA ILE A 627 -6.31 -13.27 -24.77
C ILE A 627 -5.85 -14.65 -25.23
N SER A 628 -4.78 -14.67 -26.02
CA SER A 628 -4.12 -15.92 -26.43
C SER A 628 -3.40 -16.56 -25.25
N LYS A 629 -3.19 -17.88 -25.31
CA LYS A 629 -2.43 -18.64 -24.32
C LYS A 629 -1.09 -18.00 -23.95
N ASN A 630 -0.36 -17.49 -24.95
CA ASN A 630 0.98 -16.91 -24.77
C ASN A 630 0.95 -15.57 -24.04
N ASN A 631 -0.20 -14.87 -24.07
CA ASN A 631 -0.42 -13.60 -23.38
C ASN A 631 -1.10 -13.77 -22.02
N LEU A 632 -1.34 -15.02 -21.58
CA LEU A 632 -1.75 -15.40 -20.21
C LEU A 632 -0.66 -16.28 -19.58
N PRO A 633 0.48 -15.69 -19.21
CA PRO A 633 1.61 -16.43 -18.69
C PRO A 633 1.28 -17.02 -17.30
N ILE A 634 1.96 -18.12 -16.96
CA ILE A 634 1.79 -18.80 -15.68
C ILE A 634 2.79 -18.21 -14.67
N ASN A 635 2.29 -17.74 -13.53
CA ASN A 635 3.06 -16.97 -12.54
C ASN A 635 4.36 -17.67 -12.08
N HIS A 636 4.33 -18.98 -11.81
CA HIS A 636 5.50 -19.75 -11.36
C HIS A 636 6.69 -19.64 -12.32
N LEU A 637 6.42 -19.57 -13.62
CA LEU A 637 7.45 -19.49 -14.64
C LEU A 637 7.99 -18.07 -14.79
N VAL A 638 7.09 -17.07 -14.87
CA VAL A 638 7.47 -15.66 -14.98
C VAL A 638 8.36 -15.25 -13.81
N GLN A 639 8.10 -15.81 -12.62
CA GLN A 639 8.84 -15.51 -11.40
C GLN A 639 10.35 -15.82 -11.50
N ILE A 640 10.78 -16.84 -12.26
CA ILE A 640 12.21 -17.19 -12.35
C ILE A 640 13.01 -16.09 -13.07
N ASN A 641 12.55 -15.67 -14.24
CA ASN A 641 13.15 -14.53 -14.95
C ASN A 641 13.07 -13.26 -14.10
N GLN A 642 11.96 -13.10 -13.37
CA GLN A 642 11.76 -11.94 -12.52
C GLN A 642 12.76 -11.88 -11.35
N LEU A 643 13.00 -13.01 -10.69
CA LEU A 643 13.98 -13.17 -9.62
C LEU A 643 15.39 -12.83 -10.13
N ILE A 644 15.78 -13.35 -11.30
CA ILE A 644 17.08 -13.06 -11.92
C ILE A 644 17.28 -11.54 -12.09
N ILE A 645 16.30 -10.87 -12.69
CA ILE A 645 16.36 -9.43 -12.94
C ILE A 645 16.41 -8.65 -11.63
N ASN A 646 15.47 -8.93 -10.72
CA ASN A 646 15.33 -8.17 -9.48
C ASN A 646 16.50 -8.37 -8.52
N LEU A 647 17.03 -9.59 -8.38
CA LEU A 647 18.18 -9.86 -7.52
C LEU A 647 19.41 -9.09 -8.00
N TYR A 648 19.70 -9.11 -9.30
CA TYR A 648 20.83 -8.37 -9.84
C TYR A 648 20.61 -6.84 -9.76
N ASP A 649 19.43 -6.35 -10.16
CA ASP A 649 19.08 -4.92 -10.05
C ASP A 649 19.15 -4.41 -8.62
N TYR A 650 18.80 -5.25 -7.63
CA TYR A 650 18.91 -4.91 -6.22
C TYR A 650 20.34 -4.52 -5.83
N THR A 651 21.37 -5.12 -6.43
CA THR A 651 22.77 -4.77 -6.15
C THR A 651 23.14 -3.35 -6.56
N LYS A 652 22.46 -2.80 -7.59
CA LYS A 652 22.71 -1.47 -8.16
C LYS A 652 22.02 -0.34 -7.40
N ARG A 653 21.14 -0.68 -6.46
CA ARG A 653 20.44 0.29 -5.61
C ARG A 653 21.38 0.90 -4.58
N VAL A 654 21.17 2.18 -4.29
CA VAL A 654 21.81 2.89 -3.17
C VAL A 654 21.32 2.35 -1.82
N ASN A 655 22.09 2.56 -0.76
CA ASN A 655 21.78 1.97 0.55
C ASN A 655 20.77 2.82 1.34
N THR A 656 20.89 4.15 1.26
CA THR A 656 20.15 5.08 2.13
C THR A 656 19.28 6.06 1.35
N TRP A 657 18.28 6.63 2.03
CA TRP A 657 17.47 7.72 1.50
C TRP A 657 18.28 9.01 1.24
N ASN A 658 19.34 9.25 2.00
CA ASN A 658 20.24 10.39 1.79
C ASN A 658 21.01 10.24 0.46
N GLU A 659 21.56 9.06 0.19
CA GLU A 659 22.18 8.75 -1.11
C GLU A 659 21.16 8.84 -2.26
N TYR A 660 19.97 8.26 -2.07
CA TYR A 660 18.91 8.29 -3.07
C TYR A 660 18.51 9.71 -3.46
N THR A 661 18.23 10.57 -2.47
CA THR A 661 17.82 11.95 -2.72
C THR A 661 18.91 12.77 -3.38
N LYS A 662 20.20 12.52 -3.05
CA LYS A 662 21.33 13.11 -3.77
C LYS A 662 21.34 12.71 -5.24
N CYS A 663 21.16 11.42 -5.56
CA CYS A 663 21.08 10.96 -6.95
C CYS A 663 19.92 11.63 -7.70
N VAL A 664 18.74 11.76 -7.07
CA VAL A 664 17.58 12.43 -7.68
C VAL A 664 17.87 13.91 -7.96
N LEU A 665 18.50 14.62 -7.03
CA LEU A 665 18.86 16.03 -7.20
C LEU A 665 19.94 16.21 -8.28
N GLU A 666 20.97 15.37 -8.28
CA GLU A 666 22.04 15.39 -9.29
C GLU A 666 21.47 15.16 -10.69
N PHE A 667 20.60 14.16 -10.83
CA PHE A 667 19.91 13.90 -12.08
C PHE A 667 19.11 15.12 -12.55
N ARG A 668 18.33 15.76 -11.66
CA ARG A 668 17.58 16.99 -11.98
C ARG A 668 18.49 18.14 -12.40
N ARG A 669 19.64 18.33 -11.74
CA ARG A 669 20.64 19.35 -12.13
C ARG A 669 21.16 19.08 -13.55
N ASN A 670 21.55 17.84 -13.84
CA ASN A 670 22.06 17.45 -15.16
C ASN A 670 21.05 17.74 -16.27
N TYR A 671 19.76 17.45 -16.05
CA TYR A 671 18.70 17.78 -17.01
C TYR A 671 18.47 19.29 -17.14
N CYS A 672 18.50 20.04 -16.04
CA CYS A 672 18.39 21.50 -16.11
C CYS A 672 19.51 22.09 -16.97
N ASP A 673 20.74 21.62 -16.79
CA ASP A 673 21.90 22.11 -17.53
C ASP A 673 21.89 21.67 -19.00
N LEU A 674 21.33 20.49 -19.30
CA LEU A 674 21.04 20.07 -20.67
C LEU A 674 19.99 20.98 -21.31
N MET A 675 18.89 21.27 -20.59
CA MET A 675 17.80 22.09 -21.10
C MET A 675 18.21 23.56 -21.28
N ASP A 676 19.03 24.12 -20.39
CA ASP A 676 19.64 25.44 -20.59
C ASP A 676 20.43 25.48 -21.90
N SER A 677 21.29 24.48 -22.11
CA SER A 677 22.09 24.35 -23.32
C SER A 677 21.22 24.27 -24.58
N LEU A 678 20.07 23.60 -24.50
CA LEU A 678 19.11 23.52 -25.60
C LEU A 678 18.45 24.87 -25.87
N VAL A 679 18.05 25.58 -24.81
CA VAL A 679 17.49 26.93 -24.89
C VAL A 679 18.47 27.87 -25.60
N ASP A 680 19.74 27.87 -25.20
CA ASP A 680 20.79 28.68 -25.84
C ASP A 680 20.98 28.30 -27.31
N THR A 681 20.91 27.01 -27.64
CA THR A 681 21.00 26.50 -29.01
C THR A 681 19.85 27.01 -29.88
N PHE A 682 18.61 26.97 -29.37
CA PHE A 682 17.46 27.55 -30.07
C PHE A 682 17.62 29.05 -30.31
N ILE A 683 18.14 29.78 -29.32
CA ILE A 683 18.41 31.22 -29.43
C ILE A 683 19.42 31.48 -30.55
N GLU A 684 20.53 30.74 -30.62
CA GLU A 684 21.49 30.86 -31.70
C GLU A 684 20.91 30.51 -33.07
N TYR A 685 20.10 29.46 -33.14
CA TYR A 685 19.38 29.09 -34.36
C TYR A 685 18.46 30.22 -34.82
N PHE A 686 17.65 30.82 -33.95
CA PHE A 686 16.75 31.91 -34.36
C PHE A 686 17.49 33.20 -34.77
N LYS A 687 18.76 33.40 -34.36
CA LYS A 687 19.62 34.49 -34.86
C LYS A 687 20.16 34.23 -36.26
N THR A 688 20.56 32.99 -36.52
CA THR A 688 21.40 32.63 -37.67
C THR A 688 20.68 31.85 -38.76
N SER A 689 19.53 31.26 -38.42
CA SER A 689 18.79 30.27 -39.20
C SER A 689 19.65 29.06 -39.62
N ASP A 690 20.77 28.81 -38.94
CA ASP A 690 21.70 27.72 -39.26
C ASP A 690 21.44 26.50 -38.37
N ILE A 691 20.91 25.43 -38.97
CA ILE A 691 20.58 24.19 -38.27
C ILE A 691 21.82 23.45 -37.73
N ARG A 692 23.02 23.74 -38.26
CA ARG A 692 24.29 23.15 -37.78
C ARG A 692 24.61 23.56 -36.35
N LYS A 693 23.97 24.61 -35.84
CA LYS A 693 24.07 25.03 -34.43
C LYS A 693 23.58 23.97 -33.44
N PHE A 694 22.74 23.02 -33.87
CA PHE A 694 22.30 21.93 -33.01
C PHE A 694 23.34 20.80 -32.86
N ILE A 695 24.41 20.75 -33.68
CA ILE A 695 25.40 19.67 -33.64
C ILE A 695 26.09 19.53 -32.26
N PRO A 696 26.65 20.59 -31.66
CA PRO A 696 27.30 20.48 -30.35
C PRO A 696 26.33 20.06 -29.23
N PHE A 697 25.05 20.46 -29.36
CA PHE A 697 24.02 20.01 -28.44
C PHE A 697 23.73 18.52 -28.61
N CYS A 698 23.60 18.02 -29.85
CA CYS A 698 23.41 16.59 -30.12
C CYS A 698 24.59 15.74 -29.61
N GLU A 699 25.83 16.24 -29.72
CA GLU A 699 27.02 15.58 -29.17
C GLU A 699 26.94 15.49 -27.63
N LYS A 700 26.63 16.60 -26.94
CA LYS A 700 26.44 16.64 -25.48
C LYS A 700 25.27 15.77 -25.01
N LEU A 701 24.20 15.72 -25.81
CA LEU A 701 23.00 14.92 -25.57
C LEU A 701 23.33 13.42 -25.58
N GLY A 702 24.21 12.97 -26.47
CA GLY A 702 24.69 11.59 -26.53
C GLY A 702 25.40 11.10 -25.26
N ASP A 703 25.96 12.00 -24.45
CA ASP A 703 26.62 11.65 -23.17
C ASP A 703 25.64 11.62 -21.98
N VAL A 704 24.61 12.46 -22.00
CA VAL A 704 23.58 12.53 -20.94
C VAL A 704 22.50 11.44 -21.12
N VAL A 705 22.12 11.12 -22.37
CA VAL A 705 21.12 10.07 -22.68
C VAL A 705 21.59 8.66 -22.31
N LYS A 706 22.91 8.43 -22.24
CA LYS A 706 23.49 7.15 -21.76
C LYS A 706 23.31 6.93 -20.26
N GLN A 707 22.98 7.97 -19.49
CA GLN A 707 22.74 7.87 -18.06
C GLN A 707 21.36 7.27 -17.80
N ASP A 708 21.25 6.46 -16.73
CA ASP A 708 20.04 5.74 -16.42
C ASP A 708 18.91 6.70 -16.03
N THR A 709 17.75 6.60 -16.67
CA THR A 709 16.65 7.57 -16.48
C THR A 709 15.73 7.24 -15.31
N ARG A 710 15.94 6.10 -14.67
CA ARG A 710 15.17 5.66 -13.52
C ARG A 710 16.10 5.48 -12.32
N ILE A 711 15.79 6.19 -11.25
CA ILE A 711 16.51 6.07 -9.99
C ILE A 711 15.70 5.11 -9.11
N ALA A 712 16.15 3.86 -9.06
CA ALA A 712 15.54 2.82 -8.23
C ALA A 712 15.61 3.22 -6.74
N LEU A 713 14.57 2.88 -6.00
CA LEU A 713 14.46 3.12 -4.56
C LEU A 713 15.60 2.44 -3.78
N PRO A 714 15.97 2.99 -2.61
CA PRO A 714 17.07 2.46 -1.83
C PRO A 714 16.80 1.04 -1.32
N LYS A 715 17.89 0.30 -1.07
CA LYS A 715 17.86 -1.07 -0.52
C LYS A 715 17.08 -1.16 0.79
N SER A 716 17.07 -0.08 1.58
CA SER A 716 16.35 0.01 2.86
C SER A 716 14.83 -0.24 2.77
N ILE A 717 14.21 -0.08 1.60
CA ILE A 717 12.77 -0.26 1.37
C ILE A 717 12.44 -1.19 0.19
N SER A 718 13.46 -1.81 -0.39
CA SER A 718 13.30 -2.67 -1.57
C SER A 718 13.35 -4.13 -1.15
N ASP A 719 12.64 -5.00 -1.87
CA ASP A 719 12.70 -6.43 -1.62
C ASP A 719 14.08 -6.99 -1.98
N ARG A 720 14.84 -7.40 -0.95
CA ARG A 720 16.16 -8.01 -1.10
C ARG A 720 16.12 -9.42 -1.70
N TRP A 721 14.96 -10.08 -1.61
CA TRP A 721 14.79 -11.45 -2.11
C TRP A 721 14.44 -11.47 -3.60
N GLY A 722 14.03 -10.33 -4.17
CA GLY A 722 13.77 -10.16 -5.60
C GLY A 722 12.42 -10.66 -6.10
N TYR A 723 11.48 -10.97 -5.20
CA TYR A 723 10.12 -11.38 -5.55
C TYR A 723 9.23 -10.22 -6.02
N GLU A 724 9.41 -9.02 -5.48
CA GLU A 724 8.57 -7.85 -5.82
C GLU A 724 9.20 -6.86 -6.80
N LYS A 725 8.35 -6.18 -7.59
CA LYS A 725 8.73 -5.02 -8.43
C LYS A 725 8.20 -3.73 -7.81
N GLU A 726 8.99 -2.66 -7.88
CA GLU A 726 8.60 -1.32 -7.40
C GLU A 726 7.36 -0.69 -8.08
N GLN A 727 6.92 -1.19 -9.23
CA GLN A 727 5.90 -0.56 -10.09
C GLN A 727 4.62 -1.39 -10.25
N ASP A 728 4.46 -2.46 -9.49
CA ASP A 728 3.19 -3.19 -9.52
C ASP A 728 2.09 -2.33 -8.86
N LYS A 729 1.37 -1.57 -9.70
CA LYS A 729 0.08 -0.95 -9.34
C LYS A 729 -1.00 -2.00 -9.07
N SER A 730 -0.69 -3.26 -9.37
CA SER A 730 -1.59 -4.36 -9.12
C SER A 730 -1.71 -4.56 -7.61
N ASN A 731 -2.95 -4.42 -7.13
CA ASN A 731 -3.37 -4.43 -5.74
C ASN A 731 -2.50 -5.38 -4.87
N PRO A 732 -1.92 -4.94 -3.73
CA PRO A 732 -1.15 -5.82 -2.82
C PRO A 732 -1.95 -7.02 -2.28
N GLN A 733 -3.26 -7.07 -2.56
CA GLN A 733 -4.11 -8.23 -2.31
C GLN A 733 -4.04 -9.34 -3.38
N LYS A 734 -3.49 -9.11 -4.59
CA LYS A 734 -3.50 -10.09 -5.69
C LYS A 734 -2.76 -11.39 -5.35
N ASP A 735 -1.80 -11.36 -4.41
CA ASP A 735 -0.94 -12.49 -4.04
C ASP A 735 -1.00 -12.89 -2.56
N LYS A 736 -2.10 -12.59 -1.84
CA LYS A 736 -2.29 -13.07 -0.46
C LYS A 736 -2.28 -14.60 -0.30
N VAL A 737 -2.26 -15.38 -1.39
CA VAL A 737 -2.41 -16.84 -1.34
C VAL A 737 -1.08 -17.62 -1.44
N ALA A 738 0.11 -17.01 -1.56
CA ALA A 738 1.32 -17.84 -1.70
C ALA A 738 2.62 -17.36 -1.02
N TYR A 739 2.68 -16.14 -0.49
CA TYR A 739 3.93 -15.57 0.01
C TYR A 739 3.70 -14.98 1.42
N CYS A 740 3.88 -15.83 2.43
CA CYS A 740 3.77 -15.49 3.85
C CYS A 740 4.66 -14.29 4.22
N GLU A 741 4.23 -13.53 5.24
CA GLU A 741 4.88 -12.49 6.10
C GLU A 741 6.09 -11.66 5.62
N ILE A 742 6.97 -12.17 4.75
CA ILE A 742 7.95 -11.39 3.97
C ILE A 742 7.23 -10.23 3.27
N VAL A 743 6.08 -10.50 2.63
CA VAL A 743 5.29 -9.51 1.85
C VAL A 743 4.66 -8.42 2.75
N SER A 744 4.32 -8.71 4.01
CA SER A 744 3.68 -7.71 4.87
C SER A 744 4.64 -6.55 5.21
N ARG A 745 5.96 -6.81 5.20
CA ARG A 745 7.00 -5.79 5.41
C ARG A 745 7.31 -4.94 4.16
N PHE A 746 6.92 -5.36 2.96
CA PHE A 746 7.24 -4.66 1.68
C PHE A 746 6.10 -3.81 1.10
N SER A 747 4.94 -3.76 1.79
CA SER A 747 3.85 -2.79 1.56
C SER A 747 4.27 -1.30 1.65
N ILE A 748 5.51 -1.02 2.07
CA ILE A 748 6.07 0.33 2.15
C ILE A 748 6.30 0.95 0.77
N ALA A 749 6.71 0.16 -0.24
CA ALA A 749 6.88 0.67 -1.60
C ALA A 749 5.55 1.19 -2.18
N ALA A 750 4.42 0.62 -1.75
CA ALA A 750 3.08 1.09 -2.11
C ALA A 750 2.87 2.56 -1.73
N ASN A 751 3.42 3.01 -0.59
CA ASN A 751 3.36 4.41 -0.17
C ASN A 751 4.06 5.35 -1.15
N TYR A 752 4.99 4.87 -1.98
CA TYR A 752 5.75 5.66 -2.95
C TYR A 752 5.28 5.49 -4.40
N VAL A 753 4.20 4.73 -4.67
CA VAL A 753 3.73 4.45 -6.04
C VAL A 753 3.44 5.72 -6.83
N ASN A 754 2.78 6.71 -6.25
CA ASN A 754 2.51 7.99 -6.91
C ASN A 754 3.81 8.75 -7.24
N TYR A 755 4.73 8.80 -6.29
CA TYR A 755 6.04 9.39 -6.49
C TYR A 755 6.82 8.70 -7.62
N ILE A 756 6.88 7.37 -7.64
CA ILE A 756 7.55 6.58 -8.67
C ILE A 756 6.89 6.77 -10.03
N ASP A 757 5.56 6.78 -10.10
CA ASP A 757 4.79 7.05 -11.32
C ASP A 757 5.12 8.44 -11.87
N TYR A 758 5.03 9.48 -11.04
CA TYR A 758 5.29 10.85 -11.47
C TYR A 758 6.77 11.07 -11.82
N GLN A 759 7.71 10.50 -11.07
CA GLN A 759 9.14 10.52 -11.41
C GLN A 759 9.37 9.89 -12.79
N SER A 760 8.87 8.67 -12.97
CA SER A 760 9.06 7.91 -14.21
C SER A 760 8.43 8.62 -15.39
N ARG A 761 7.20 9.12 -15.25
CA ARG A 761 6.51 9.87 -16.32
C ARG A 761 7.24 11.17 -16.65
N TYR A 762 7.71 11.92 -15.65
CA TYR A 762 8.44 13.16 -15.87
C TYR A 762 9.77 12.93 -16.61
N PHE A 763 10.60 12.01 -16.10
CA PHE A 763 11.90 11.72 -16.71
C PHE A 763 11.78 11.02 -18.07
N ASN A 764 10.85 10.09 -18.24
CA ASN A 764 10.60 9.45 -19.54
C ASN A 764 10.06 10.44 -20.57
N ALA A 765 9.19 11.38 -20.18
CA ALA A 765 8.70 12.41 -21.10
C ALA A 765 9.85 13.29 -21.63
N ILE A 766 10.75 13.71 -20.74
CA ILE A 766 11.95 14.45 -21.12
C ILE A 766 12.86 13.58 -22.02
N LYS A 767 13.15 12.34 -21.60
CA LYS A 767 13.99 11.42 -22.36
C LYS A 767 13.45 11.17 -23.77
N ASN A 768 12.16 10.85 -23.91
CA ASN A 768 11.55 10.59 -25.20
C ASN A 768 11.62 11.79 -26.14
N PHE A 769 11.48 13.02 -25.61
CA PHE A 769 11.72 14.23 -26.39
C PHE A 769 13.17 14.34 -26.87
N VAL A 770 14.12 14.09 -25.97
CA VAL A 770 15.57 14.16 -26.20
C VAL A 770 16.04 13.08 -27.19
N ASP A 771 15.61 11.82 -27.03
CA ASP A 771 15.98 10.68 -27.87
C ASP A 771 15.55 10.85 -29.33
N GLN A 772 14.42 11.53 -29.55
CA GLN A 772 13.89 11.79 -30.90
C GLN A 772 14.39 13.11 -31.49
N PHE A 773 15.09 13.93 -30.70
CA PHE A 773 15.40 15.31 -31.05
C PHE A 773 16.20 15.43 -32.34
N GLU A 774 17.30 14.67 -32.46
CA GLU A 774 18.18 14.70 -33.63
C GLU A 774 17.43 14.30 -34.92
N HIS A 775 16.71 13.18 -34.88
CA HIS A 775 15.92 12.69 -36.00
C HIS A 775 14.85 13.70 -36.44
N ASN A 776 14.18 14.35 -35.48
CA ASN A 776 13.14 15.34 -35.76
C ASN A 776 13.70 16.62 -36.39
N ILE A 777 14.85 17.11 -35.93
CA ILE A 777 15.53 18.25 -36.55
C ILE A 777 15.90 17.95 -38.00
N VAL A 778 16.47 16.77 -38.27
CA VAL A 778 16.82 16.36 -39.63
C VAL A 778 15.60 16.30 -40.54
N ASN A 779 14.48 15.76 -40.05
CA ASN A 779 13.24 15.70 -40.83
C ASN A 779 12.65 17.07 -41.12
N ILE A 780 12.63 17.98 -40.13
CA ILE A 780 12.21 19.38 -40.34
C ILE A 780 13.13 20.07 -41.35
N ALA A 781 14.45 19.84 -41.29
CA ALA A 781 15.40 20.38 -42.27
C ALA A 781 15.08 19.92 -43.70
N LYS A 782 14.79 18.63 -43.88
CA LYS A 782 14.41 18.03 -45.17
C LYS A 782 13.09 18.60 -45.71
N ILE A 783 12.09 18.75 -44.85
CA ILE A 783 10.79 19.38 -45.18
C ILE A 783 11.01 20.83 -45.64
N ASN A 784 11.88 21.57 -44.96
CA ASN A 784 12.21 22.97 -45.31
C ASN A 784 12.94 23.08 -46.65
N GLN A 785 13.62 22.02 -47.08
CA GLN A 785 14.24 21.88 -48.40
C GLN A 785 13.29 21.34 -49.47
N GLY A 786 12.00 21.15 -49.15
CA GLY A 786 10.96 20.68 -50.07
C GLY A 786 10.92 19.17 -50.27
N GLN A 787 11.59 18.37 -49.42
CA GLN A 787 11.52 16.91 -49.48
C GLN A 787 10.29 16.38 -48.75
N PHE A 788 9.63 15.38 -49.33
CA PHE A 788 8.53 14.67 -48.68
C PHE A 788 9.07 13.74 -47.60
N VAL A 789 8.63 13.94 -46.36
CA VAL A 789 8.94 13.08 -45.21
C VAL A 789 7.65 12.88 -44.42
N GLU A 790 7.30 11.62 -44.13
CA GLU A 790 6.22 11.30 -43.22
C GLU A 790 6.66 11.66 -41.79
N TYR A 791 6.16 12.79 -41.27
CA TYR A 791 6.64 13.39 -40.03
C TYR A 791 5.46 13.83 -39.14
N ASN A 792 5.42 13.33 -37.90
CA ASN A 792 4.47 13.78 -36.89
C ASN A 792 5.11 14.87 -36.01
N SER A 793 4.90 16.14 -36.37
CA SER A 793 5.41 17.29 -35.62
C SER A 793 4.83 17.44 -34.21
N ASN A 794 3.76 16.72 -33.89
CA ASN A 794 3.03 16.83 -32.62
C ASN A 794 3.62 15.94 -31.51
N LEU A 795 4.36 14.88 -31.85
CA LEU A 795 4.90 13.93 -30.86
C LEU A 795 5.89 14.59 -29.87
N PRO A 796 6.85 15.43 -30.31
CA PRO A 796 7.75 16.11 -29.37
C PRO A 796 7.03 17.15 -28.51
N TYR A 797 5.98 17.77 -29.04
CA TYR A 797 5.12 18.67 -28.27
C TYR A 797 4.38 17.92 -27.17
N MET A 798 3.83 16.73 -27.46
CA MET A 798 3.16 15.88 -26.47
C MET A 798 4.10 15.53 -25.31
N HIS A 799 5.33 15.11 -25.59
CA HIS A 799 6.32 14.80 -24.56
C HIS A 799 6.67 16.00 -23.67
N LEU A 800 6.89 17.19 -24.25
CA LEU A 800 7.15 18.40 -23.47
C LEU A 800 5.92 18.85 -22.65
N LYS A 801 4.72 18.73 -23.21
CA LYS A 801 3.45 18.99 -22.53
C LYS A 801 3.27 18.06 -21.33
N ASP A 802 3.48 16.75 -21.51
CA ASP A 802 3.38 15.77 -20.43
C ASP A 802 4.37 16.05 -19.30
N ALA A 803 5.62 16.40 -19.64
CA ALA A 803 6.63 16.79 -18.66
C ALA A 803 6.16 18.02 -17.85
N LEU A 804 5.59 19.04 -18.49
CA LEU A 804 5.05 20.23 -17.82
C LEU A 804 3.88 19.92 -16.87
N LEU A 805 2.99 19.01 -17.25
CA LEU A 805 1.80 18.65 -16.47
C LEU A 805 2.13 17.75 -15.27
N VAL A 806 3.09 16.81 -15.42
CA VAL A 806 3.45 15.87 -14.36
C VAL A 806 4.40 16.49 -13.33
N ARG A 807 5.28 17.41 -13.74
CA ARG A 807 6.30 18.03 -12.88
C ARG A 807 5.77 18.60 -11.56
N PRO A 808 4.67 19.39 -11.50
CA PRO A 808 4.15 19.91 -10.23
C PRO A 808 3.79 18.80 -9.23
N LYS A 809 3.22 17.69 -9.72
CA LYS A 809 2.86 16.53 -8.90
C LYS A 809 4.12 15.83 -8.38
N PHE A 810 5.11 15.64 -9.25
CA PHE A 810 6.41 15.09 -8.87
C PHE A 810 7.11 15.94 -7.78
N VAL A 811 7.16 17.27 -7.96
CA VAL A 811 7.77 18.19 -6.99
C VAL A 811 7.00 18.21 -5.67
N LYS A 812 5.67 18.15 -5.71
CA LYS A 812 4.83 18.03 -4.51
C LYS A 812 5.16 16.76 -3.73
N GLU A 813 5.17 15.60 -4.39
CA GLU A 813 5.55 14.33 -3.76
C GLU A 813 6.97 14.37 -3.17
N ILE A 814 7.92 15.01 -3.86
CA ILE A 814 9.28 15.18 -3.33
C ILE A 814 9.27 16.02 -2.06
N ASN A 815 8.56 17.15 -2.05
CA ASN A 815 8.45 18.03 -0.89
C ASN A 815 7.72 17.37 0.28
N ASP A 816 6.69 16.59 0.00
CA ASP A 816 5.90 15.94 1.04
C ASP A 816 6.70 14.80 1.69
N LYS A 817 7.48 14.04 0.91
CA LYS A 817 8.16 12.82 1.37
C LYS A 817 9.63 12.99 1.76
N PHE A 818 10.34 13.93 1.14
CA PHE A 818 11.80 13.99 1.21
C PHE A 818 12.36 15.31 1.75
N LYS A 819 11.51 16.28 2.15
CA LYS A 819 11.93 17.63 2.60
C LYS A 819 12.99 17.66 3.70
N LYS A 820 13.09 16.62 4.51
CA LYS A 820 14.11 16.52 5.56
C LYS A 820 15.54 16.25 5.04
N TYR A 821 15.69 15.73 3.82
CA TYR A 821 16.98 15.32 3.26
C TYR A 821 17.68 16.44 2.46
N TYR A 822 17.04 17.59 2.24
CA TYR A 822 17.62 18.69 1.46
C TYR A 822 17.14 20.06 1.95
N GLU A 823 17.79 21.13 1.47
CA GLU A 823 17.36 22.49 1.73
C GLU A 823 16.18 22.88 0.84
N SER A 824 15.07 23.36 1.43
CA SER A 824 13.86 23.68 0.66
C SER A 824 14.10 24.72 -0.46
N LYS A 825 15.07 25.62 -0.27
CA LYS A 825 15.45 26.63 -1.28
C LYS A 825 16.03 26.01 -2.56
N GLU A 826 16.77 24.91 -2.43
CA GLU A 826 17.42 24.28 -3.59
C GLU A 826 16.38 23.66 -4.53
N ILE A 827 15.43 22.90 -4.00
CA ILE A 827 14.37 22.30 -4.80
C ILE A 827 13.47 23.34 -5.44
N GLU A 828 13.16 24.41 -4.70
CA GLU A 828 12.40 25.53 -5.24
C GLU A 828 13.14 26.18 -6.41
N SER A 829 14.44 26.41 -6.29
CA SER A 829 15.26 26.98 -7.36
C SER A 829 15.32 26.08 -8.61
N LEU A 830 15.51 24.77 -8.43
CA LEU A 830 15.51 23.79 -9.52
C LEU A 830 14.13 23.70 -10.18
N SER A 831 13.07 23.66 -9.37
CA SER A 831 11.68 23.61 -9.83
C SER A 831 11.33 24.84 -10.70
N ILE A 832 11.75 26.03 -10.29
CA ILE A 832 11.56 27.27 -11.07
C ILE A 832 12.32 27.19 -12.39
N LYS A 833 13.58 26.75 -12.36
CA LYS A 833 14.44 26.60 -13.54
C LYS A 833 13.89 25.58 -14.54
N GLU A 834 13.48 24.40 -14.07
CA GLU A 834 12.83 23.35 -14.88
C GLU A 834 11.59 23.87 -15.59
N HIS A 835 10.72 24.56 -14.86
CA HIS A 835 9.49 25.12 -15.41
C HIS A 835 9.80 26.17 -16.50
N ALA A 836 10.72 27.09 -16.23
CA ALA A 836 11.12 28.11 -17.18
C ALA A 836 11.67 27.49 -18.47
N ASN A 837 12.57 26.51 -18.34
CA ASN A 837 13.17 25.84 -19.48
C ASN A 837 12.15 25.08 -20.34
N LEU A 838 11.29 24.28 -19.72
CA LEU A 838 10.27 23.52 -20.44
C LEU A 838 9.30 24.45 -21.19
N VAL A 839 8.89 25.56 -20.59
CA VAL A 839 8.03 26.57 -21.24
C VAL A 839 8.73 27.22 -22.43
N VAL A 840 10.00 27.60 -22.28
CA VAL A 840 10.77 28.22 -23.37
C VAL A 840 10.97 27.23 -24.52
N ILE A 841 11.40 26.00 -24.21
CA ILE A 841 11.65 24.96 -25.21
C ILE A 841 10.38 24.59 -25.95
N LEU A 842 9.24 24.42 -25.25
CA LEU A 842 7.96 24.14 -25.89
C LEU A 842 7.61 25.23 -26.93
N ASN A 843 7.76 26.50 -26.56
CA ASN A 843 7.51 27.62 -27.47
C ASN A 843 8.50 27.65 -28.64
N CYS A 844 9.79 27.48 -28.37
CA CYS A 844 10.83 27.41 -29.39
C CYS A 844 10.55 26.27 -30.38
N TRP A 845 10.16 25.09 -29.89
CA TRP A 845 9.80 23.94 -30.69
C TRP A 845 8.58 24.22 -31.57
N THR A 846 7.50 24.79 -31.01
CA THR A 846 6.31 25.15 -31.79
C THR A 846 6.61 26.15 -32.90
N VAL A 847 7.50 27.11 -32.68
CA VAL A 847 7.91 28.07 -33.70
C VAL A 847 8.78 27.39 -34.77
N PHE A 848 9.74 26.58 -34.34
CA PHE A 848 10.66 25.84 -35.21
C PHE A 848 9.92 24.86 -36.13
N ALA A 849 9.03 24.02 -35.57
CA ALA A 849 8.27 23.00 -36.31
C ALA A 849 7.27 23.60 -37.32
N ASN A 850 6.78 24.83 -37.08
CA ASN A 850 5.80 25.48 -37.95
C ASN A 850 6.41 26.50 -38.94
N ASN A 851 7.75 26.58 -39.06
CA ASN A 851 8.45 27.51 -39.97
C ASN A 851 8.00 28.98 -39.90
N LYS A 852 7.61 29.46 -38.71
CA LYS A 852 7.23 30.86 -38.54
C LYS A 852 8.49 31.70 -38.35
N SER A 853 8.73 32.69 -39.22
CA SER A 853 9.81 33.67 -39.04
C SER A 853 9.61 34.40 -37.71
N SER A 854 10.56 34.25 -36.78
CA SER A 854 10.41 34.74 -35.43
C SER A 854 11.48 35.79 -35.10
N ASN A 855 11.03 36.99 -34.74
CA ASN A 855 11.90 38.01 -34.16
C ASN A 855 12.35 37.58 -32.76
N PHE A 856 13.65 37.79 -32.52
CA PHE A 856 14.53 37.27 -31.46
C PHE A 856 14.16 37.54 -29.97
N LYS A 857 12.90 37.84 -29.61
CA LYS A 857 12.45 38.13 -28.23
C LYS A 857 11.72 36.97 -27.52
N LEU A 858 11.92 35.72 -27.94
CA LEU A 858 11.11 34.57 -27.53
C LEU A 858 11.18 34.19 -26.02
N GLN A 859 12.33 34.33 -25.35
CA GLN A 859 12.45 33.98 -23.92
C GLN A 859 11.59 34.87 -23.01
N LYS A 860 11.63 36.21 -23.19
CA LYS A 860 10.80 37.15 -22.42
C LYS A 860 9.30 36.98 -22.74
N ILE A 861 8.98 36.71 -24.01
CA ILE A 861 7.59 36.58 -24.47
C ILE A 861 6.93 35.29 -23.95
N ALA A 862 7.66 34.17 -23.80
CA ALA A 862 7.06 32.88 -23.44
C ALA A 862 6.45 32.86 -22.02
N SER A 863 7.22 33.26 -21.00
CA SER A 863 6.73 33.32 -19.61
C SER A 863 5.69 34.41 -19.40
N ASP A 864 5.88 35.59 -20.01
CA ASP A 864 4.90 36.68 -19.98
C ASP A 864 3.58 36.27 -20.67
N LYS A 865 3.63 35.45 -21.71
CA LYS A 865 2.45 34.96 -22.45
C LYS A 865 1.65 33.95 -21.66
N ILE A 866 2.28 33.03 -20.91
CA ILE A 866 1.54 32.12 -20.00
C ILE A 866 0.92 32.91 -18.84
N GLY A 867 1.66 33.83 -18.22
CA GLY A 867 1.12 34.69 -17.16
C GLY A 867 -0.04 35.54 -17.65
N LYS A 868 0.04 36.06 -18.89
CA LYS A 868 -1.06 36.77 -19.54
C LYS A 868 -2.24 35.85 -19.85
N ILE A 869 -2.02 34.66 -20.41
CA ILE A 869 -3.08 33.67 -20.65
C ILE A 869 -3.78 33.28 -19.35
N LYS A 870 -3.04 33.11 -18.25
CA LYS A 870 -3.62 32.82 -16.92
C LYS A 870 -4.51 33.96 -16.44
N LYS A 871 -4.04 35.21 -16.52
CA LYS A 871 -4.84 36.41 -16.19
C LYS A 871 -6.05 36.57 -17.09
N ASP A 872 -5.89 36.39 -18.40
CA ASP A 872 -6.98 36.46 -19.38
C ASP A 872 -8.03 35.36 -19.11
N PHE A 873 -7.57 34.17 -18.71
CA PHE A 873 -8.42 33.05 -18.32
C PHE A 873 -9.17 33.33 -17.00
N GLU A 874 -8.50 33.83 -15.96
CA GLU A 874 -9.13 34.27 -14.71
C GLU A 874 -10.18 35.37 -14.98
N ASN A 875 -9.85 36.36 -15.80
CA ASN A 875 -10.78 37.41 -16.21
C ASN A 875 -12.00 36.83 -16.97
N LYS A 876 -11.79 35.84 -17.84
CA LYS A 876 -12.89 35.18 -18.57
C LYS A 876 -13.81 34.43 -17.61
N ILE A 877 -13.27 33.78 -16.58
CA ILE A 877 -14.07 33.15 -15.53
C ILE A 877 -14.97 34.19 -14.84
N PHE A 878 -14.39 35.32 -14.40
CA PHE A 878 -15.16 36.38 -13.76
C PHE A 878 -16.26 36.93 -14.67
N GLN A 879 -16.00 37.12 -15.96
CA GLN A 879 -17.00 37.59 -16.92
C GLN A 879 -18.14 36.59 -17.10
N VAL A 880 -17.83 35.31 -17.29
CA VAL A 880 -18.85 34.26 -17.48
C VAL A 880 -19.67 34.08 -16.21
N PHE A 881 -19.05 34.02 -15.04
CA PHE A 881 -19.77 33.91 -13.78
C PHE A 881 -20.58 35.17 -13.45
N ALA A 882 -20.12 36.36 -13.83
CA ALA A 882 -20.94 37.58 -13.73
C ALA A 882 -22.19 37.50 -14.61
N LYS A 883 -22.09 37.02 -15.86
CA LYS A 883 -23.26 36.76 -16.72
C LYS A 883 -24.25 35.81 -16.06
N ILE A 884 -23.77 34.71 -15.46
CA ILE A 884 -24.63 33.75 -14.75
C ILE A 884 -25.30 34.39 -13.53
N LYS A 885 -24.57 35.20 -12.75
CA LYS A 885 -25.09 35.89 -11.56
C LYS A 885 -26.28 36.81 -11.87
N HIS A 886 -26.37 37.34 -13.10
CA HIS A 886 -27.52 38.13 -13.55
C HIS A 886 -28.79 37.28 -13.76
N HIS A 887 -28.64 35.98 -14.01
CA HIS A 887 -29.76 35.09 -14.35
C HIS A 887 -30.05 34.05 -13.26
N LYS A 888 -29.12 33.79 -12.34
CA LYS A 888 -29.20 32.76 -11.31
C LYS A 888 -28.91 33.31 -9.92
N GLN A 889 -29.75 32.93 -8.96
CA GLN A 889 -29.62 33.32 -7.55
C GLN A 889 -28.62 32.42 -6.82
N ASN A 890 -28.07 32.93 -5.72
CA ASN A 890 -27.13 32.22 -4.84
C ASN A 890 -25.93 31.58 -5.54
N LEU A 891 -25.46 32.17 -6.64
CA LEU A 891 -24.25 31.73 -7.35
C LEU A 891 -23.03 31.77 -6.41
N LYS A 892 -22.46 30.59 -6.16
CA LYS A 892 -21.19 30.36 -5.48
C LYS A 892 -20.25 29.65 -6.44
N TYR A 893 -18.96 29.95 -6.37
CA TYR A 893 -17.95 29.25 -7.15
C TYR A 893 -16.65 29.18 -6.37
N LYS A 894 -15.86 28.14 -6.61
CA LYS A 894 -14.52 27.98 -6.05
C LYS A 894 -13.54 27.65 -7.17
N ILE A 895 -12.38 28.30 -7.12
CA ILE A 895 -11.24 28.07 -8.00
C ILE A 895 -10.06 27.80 -7.08
N GLY A 896 -9.53 26.58 -7.09
CA GLY A 896 -8.43 26.21 -6.20
C GLY A 896 -8.37 24.71 -5.95
N ASP A 897 -7.24 24.22 -5.42
CA ASP A 897 -7.00 22.80 -5.10
C ASP A 897 -7.22 21.84 -6.28
N GLY A 898 -6.94 22.30 -7.51
CA GLY A 898 -7.16 21.51 -8.72
C GLY A 898 -8.63 21.38 -9.13
N LYS A 899 -9.55 22.13 -8.53
CA LYS A 899 -10.99 22.04 -8.81
C LYS A 899 -11.53 23.37 -9.35
N LEU A 900 -12.39 23.28 -10.37
CA LEU A 900 -13.24 24.38 -10.83
C LEU A 900 -14.69 24.05 -10.50
N LEU A 901 -15.24 24.73 -9.50
CA LEU A 901 -16.57 24.43 -8.99
C LEU A 901 -17.52 25.60 -9.23
N ILE A 902 -18.73 25.28 -9.68
CA ILE A 902 -19.84 26.23 -9.76
C ILE A 902 -21.08 25.66 -9.06
N ALA A 903 -21.78 26.50 -8.31
CA ALA A 903 -23.00 26.14 -7.59
C ALA A 903 -24.00 27.29 -7.68
N TYR A 904 -25.25 27.01 -8.02
CA TYR A 904 -26.31 28.03 -8.04
C TYR A 904 -27.70 27.41 -7.90
N ASP A 905 -28.69 28.26 -7.61
CA ASP A 905 -30.08 27.82 -7.49
C ASP A 905 -30.64 27.35 -8.83
N VAL A 906 -31.07 26.09 -8.86
CA VAL A 906 -31.65 25.45 -10.04
C VAL A 906 -33.16 25.66 -10.11
N SER A 907 -33.69 25.69 -11.33
CA SER A 907 -35.11 25.77 -11.60
C SER A 907 -35.78 24.43 -11.34
N ILE A 908 -36.90 24.49 -10.62
CA ILE A 908 -37.65 23.33 -10.09
C ILE A 908 -38.05 22.35 -11.19
N ASP A 909 -38.36 22.87 -12.39
CA ASP A 909 -38.90 22.09 -13.50
C ASP A 909 -37.82 21.55 -14.46
N ASN A 910 -36.53 21.89 -14.29
CA ASN A 910 -35.56 21.68 -15.37
C ASN A 910 -34.07 21.64 -14.94
N LEU A 911 -33.72 20.74 -14.01
CA LEU A 911 -32.33 20.50 -13.59
C LEU A 911 -31.40 20.21 -14.79
N ASP A 912 -31.85 19.44 -15.78
CA ASP A 912 -31.05 19.11 -16.98
C ASP A 912 -30.70 20.36 -17.79
N LYS A 913 -31.65 21.28 -17.92
CA LYS A 913 -31.43 22.57 -18.59
C LYS A 913 -30.42 23.42 -17.82
N ASP A 914 -30.50 23.41 -16.49
CA ASP A 914 -29.55 24.13 -15.66
C ASP A 914 -28.16 23.48 -15.66
N MET A 915 -28.05 22.16 -15.68
CA MET A 915 -26.79 21.47 -15.91
C MET A 915 -26.19 21.82 -17.26
N SER A 916 -27.02 21.89 -18.31
CA SER A 916 -26.60 22.29 -19.65
C SER A 916 -26.08 23.72 -19.69
N ILE A 917 -26.74 24.65 -19.00
CA ILE A 917 -26.27 26.03 -18.87
C ILE A 917 -24.92 26.10 -18.14
N ALA A 918 -24.77 25.37 -17.03
CA ALA A 918 -23.51 25.30 -16.30
C ALA A 918 -22.40 24.71 -17.18
N PHE A 919 -22.70 23.64 -17.91
CA PHE A 919 -21.78 22.98 -18.84
C PHE A 919 -21.30 23.95 -19.92
N CYS A 920 -22.22 24.61 -20.64
CA CYS A 920 -21.87 25.54 -21.71
C CYS A 920 -21.05 26.74 -21.19
N ALA A 921 -21.38 27.26 -20.01
CA ALA A 921 -20.62 28.34 -19.40
C ALA A 921 -19.18 27.92 -19.04
N LEU A 922 -19.02 26.75 -18.45
CA LEU A 922 -17.70 26.19 -18.13
C LEU A 922 -16.93 25.82 -19.40
N ARG A 923 -17.60 25.35 -20.44
CA ARG A 923 -17.02 25.13 -21.76
C ARG A 923 -16.51 26.43 -22.38
N GLU A 924 -17.29 27.52 -22.35
CA GLU A 924 -16.84 28.84 -22.84
C GLU A 924 -15.51 29.25 -22.17
N ILE A 925 -15.32 28.93 -20.90
CA ILE A 925 -14.08 29.15 -20.15
C ILE A 925 -12.96 28.24 -20.68
N LEU A 926 -13.20 26.93 -20.73
CA LEU A 926 -12.19 25.87 -20.91
C LEU A 926 -11.86 25.50 -22.36
N GLU A 927 -12.69 25.85 -23.34
CA GLU A 927 -12.50 25.47 -24.75
C GLU A 927 -11.14 25.95 -25.30
N SER A 928 -10.35 25.03 -25.85
CA SER A 928 -9.02 25.34 -26.38
C SER A 928 -8.53 24.28 -27.38
N ASP A 929 -7.72 24.69 -28.36
CA ASP A 929 -7.05 23.72 -29.25
C ASP A 929 -6.10 22.83 -28.41
N TYR A 930 -6.07 21.53 -28.66
CA TYR A 930 -5.32 20.55 -27.86
C TYR A 930 -3.82 20.89 -27.74
N PHE A 931 -3.23 21.43 -28.80
CA PHE A 931 -1.82 21.85 -28.89
C PHE A 931 -1.60 23.34 -28.55
N SER A 932 -2.55 23.99 -27.87
CA SER A 932 -2.41 25.40 -27.47
C SER A 932 -1.79 25.55 -26.07
N LEU A 933 -1.13 26.68 -25.82
CA LEU A 933 -0.70 27.07 -24.47
C LEU A 933 -1.87 27.24 -23.50
N LYS A 934 -3.06 27.65 -24.01
CA LYS A 934 -4.29 27.75 -23.21
C LYS A 934 -4.66 26.39 -22.62
N ARG A 935 -4.58 25.32 -23.42
CA ARG A 935 -4.85 23.95 -22.98
C ARG A 935 -3.94 23.52 -21.83
N ILE A 936 -2.64 23.83 -21.92
CA ILE A 936 -1.67 23.52 -20.86
C ILE A 936 -2.00 24.28 -19.57
N VAL A 937 -2.37 25.56 -19.68
CA VAL A 937 -2.79 26.35 -18.50
C VAL A 937 -4.04 25.73 -17.86
N ILE A 938 -5.01 25.25 -18.65
CA ILE A 938 -6.21 24.60 -18.12
C ILE A 938 -5.86 23.30 -17.39
N GLU A 939 -5.16 22.37 -18.06
CA GLU A 939 -4.84 21.04 -17.51
C GLU A 939 -3.83 21.08 -16.35
N SER A 940 -3.07 22.17 -16.21
CA SER A 940 -2.16 22.38 -15.06
C SER A 940 -2.84 22.99 -13.83
N ASN A 941 -4.00 23.62 -13.98
CA ASN A 941 -4.72 24.27 -12.86
C ASN A 941 -5.96 23.48 -12.42
N PHE A 942 -6.51 22.61 -13.27
CA PHE A 942 -7.73 21.85 -12.97
C PHE A 942 -7.56 20.36 -13.29
N GLU A 943 -7.95 19.54 -12.33
CA GLU A 943 -8.10 18.09 -12.41
C GLU A 943 -9.58 17.71 -12.51
N GLU A 944 -10.46 18.51 -11.88
CA GLU A 944 -11.89 18.27 -11.83
C GLU A 944 -12.70 19.55 -12.07
N VAL A 945 -13.84 19.40 -12.72
CA VAL A 945 -14.84 20.45 -12.88
C VAL A 945 -16.15 19.93 -12.30
N LEU A 946 -16.73 20.67 -11.36
CA LEU A 946 -17.87 20.22 -10.57
C LEU A 946 -19.02 21.23 -10.62
N PHE A 947 -20.24 20.71 -10.70
CA PHE A 947 -21.48 21.47 -10.57
C PHE A 947 -22.29 20.99 -9.37
N ILE A 948 -22.64 21.91 -8.47
CA ILE A 948 -23.49 21.64 -7.30
C ILE A 948 -24.85 22.33 -7.50
N PRO A 949 -25.95 21.58 -7.67
CA PRO A 949 -27.28 22.19 -7.71
C PRO A 949 -27.69 22.69 -6.32
N LEU A 950 -28.18 23.92 -6.25
CA LEU A 950 -28.67 24.52 -5.00
C LEU A 950 -30.19 24.72 -5.03
N ILE A 951 -30.81 24.67 -3.85
CA ILE A 951 -32.15 25.20 -3.59
C ILE A 951 -32.00 26.22 -2.48
N HIS A 952 -32.37 27.47 -2.76
CA HIS A 952 -32.26 28.60 -1.82
C HIS A 952 -30.88 28.67 -1.12
N GLY A 953 -29.80 28.47 -1.89
CA GLY A 953 -28.43 28.66 -1.44
C GLY A 953 -27.75 27.47 -0.76
N ASN A 954 -28.42 26.32 -0.65
CA ASN A 954 -27.89 25.08 -0.09
C ASN A 954 -28.24 23.86 -0.97
N PRO A 955 -27.37 22.85 -1.07
CA PRO A 955 -27.67 21.61 -1.79
C PRO A 955 -28.68 20.74 -1.02
N ILE A 956 -29.45 19.92 -1.74
CA ILE A 956 -30.41 18.99 -1.10
C ILE A 956 -29.68 17.92 -0.27
N ASN A 957 -28.58 17.40 -0.82
CA ASN A 957 -27.76 16.34 -0.26
C ASN A 957 -26.29 16.55 -0.64
N LYS A 958 -25.45 15.58 -0.29
CA LYS A 958 -24.04 15.58 -0.66
C LYS A 958 -23.81 15.11 -2.10
N ILE A 959 -24.67 15.38 -3.08
CA ILE A 959 -24.46 14.96 -4.47
C ILE A 959 -24.08 16.16 -5.35
N CYS A 960 -23.08 15.98 -6.20
CA CYS A 960 -22.68 16.93 -7.25
C CYS A 960 -22.44 16.21 -8.58
N TYR A 961 -22.36 16.99 -9.66
CA TYR A 961 -22.11 16.49 -11.01
C TYR A 961 -20.69 16.84 -11.45
N ARG A 962 -19.93 15.83 -11.88
CA ARG A 962 -18.59 16.05 -12.43
C ARG A 962 -18.65 16.18 -13.95
N PHE A 963 -18.00 17.21 -14.45
CA PHE A 963 -17.79 17.39 -15.88
C PHE A 963 -16.36 17.05 -16.27
N PRO A 964 -16.13 16.12 -17.23
CA PRO A 964 -14.80 15.76 -17.64
C PRO A 964 -14.08 16.90 -18.37
N ILE A 965 -12.88 17.28 -17.91
CA ILE A 965 -12.08 18.35 -18.54
C ILE A 965 -11.79 18.05 -20.01
N TYR A 966 -11.49 16.79 -20.35
CA TYR A 966 -11.19 16.43 -21.73
C TYR A 966 -12.39 16.66 -22.66
N SER A 967 -13.62 16.53 -22.17
CA SER A 967 -14.83 16.77 -22.97
C SER A 967 -15.10 18.27 -23.10
N MET A 968 -14.96 19.02 -22.01
CA MET A 968 -15.21 20.47 -21.99
C MET A 968 -14.16 21.30 -22.73
N ALA A 969 -12.89 20.92 -22.63
CA ALA A 969 -11.81 21.76 -23.12
C ALA A 969 -11.46 21.50 -24.59
N ASP A 970 -12.02 20.45 -25.22
CA ASP A 970 -11.75 20.11 -26.61
C ASP A 970 -12.67 20.87 -27.56
N LYS A 971 -12.05 21.50 -28.56
CA LYS A 971 -12.74 22.36 -29.53
C LYS A 971 -13.38 21.55 -30.65
N ASP A 972 -12.88 20.34 -30.92
CA ASP A 972 -13.32 19.52 -32.05
C ASP A 972 -14.59 18.68 -31.74
N ARG A 973 -15.09 18.72 -30.50
CA ARG A 973 -16.35 18.06 -30.08
C ARG A 973 -17.55 18.97 -30.27
N THR A 974 -18.72 18.46 -30.65
CA THR A 974 -19.96 19.28 -30.71
C THR A 974 -20.66 19.36 -29.35
N ASP A 975 -21.44 20.41 -29.07
CA ASP A 975 -22.20 20.54 -27.80
C ASP A 975 -23.15 19.35 -27.55
N GLU A 976 -23.71 18.75 -28.62
CA GLU A 976 -24.57 17.57 -28.55
C GLU A 976 -23.78 16.30 -28.17
N ASP A 977 -22.56 16.12 -28.69
CA ASP A 977 -21.66 15.00 -28.31
C ASP A 977 -21.12 15.11 -26.86
N THR A 978 -21.29 16.27 -26.20
CA THR A 978 -20.67 16.55 -24.89
C THR A 978 -21.67 16.55 -23.74
N ILE A 979 -22.92 16.95 -23.95
CA ILE A 979 -23.97 16.89 -22.91
C ILE A 979 -24.28 15.43 -22.53
N THR A 980 -24.11 14.49 -23.46
CA THR A 980 -24.17 13.04 -23.22
C THR A 980 -23.00 12.49 -22.38
N THR A 981 -21.99 13.31 -22.04
CA THR A 981 -20.87 12.93 -21.15
C THR A 981 -20.96 13.51 -19.74
N ILE A 982 -22.07 14.19 -19.41
CA ILE A 982 -22.40 14.64 -18.05
C ILE A 982 -22.94 13.45 -17.29
N ASP A 983 -22.08 12.57 -16.77
CA ASP A 983 -22.61 11.54 -15.88
C ASP A 983 -21.59 10.96 -14.93
N TYR A 984 -21.53 11.54 -13.73
CA TYR A 984 -21.24 10.83 -12.47
C TYR A 984 -21.79 11.70 -11.32
N MET A 985 -22.82 11.22 -10.63
CA MET A 985 -23.18 11.74 -9.30
C MET A 985 -22.04 11.42 -8.34
N HIS A 986 -21.32 12.45 -7.90
CA HIS A 986 -20.24 12.33 -6.94
C HIS A 986 -20.67 12.83 -5.57
N GLU A 987 -20.18 12.17 -4.52
CA GLU A 987 -20.34 12.69 -3.17
C GLU A 987 -19.50 13.97 -3.00
N ILE A 988 -20.11 15.03 -2.49
CA ILE A 988 -19.43 16.29 -2.20
C ILE A 988 -18.48 16.06 -1.02
N ASP A 989 -17.19 16.34 -1.22
CA ASP A 989 -16.19 16.35 -0.15
C ASP A 989 -16.64 17.25 1.01
N LYS A 990 -16.54 16.76 2.25
CA LYS A 990 -17.02 17.49 3.43
C LYS A 990 -16.39 18.90 3.54
N ASN A 991 -15.11 19.00 3.22
CA ASN A 991 -14.36 20.27 3.21
C ASN A 991 -14.93 21.29 2.21
N VAL A 992 -15.50 20.84 1.08
CA VAL A 992 -16.05 21.73 0.04
C VAL A 992 -17.34 22.41 0.53
N LEU A 993 -18.18 21.71 1.28
CA LEU A 993 -19.38 22.30 1.89
C LEU A 993 -19.00 23.33 2.94
N ASP A 994 -18.02 23.02 3.78
CA ASP A 994 -17.54 23.93 4.83
C ASP A 994 -16.94 25.22 4.23
N GLU A 995 -16.10 25.10 3.19
CA GLU A 995 -15.47 26.24 2.50
C GLU A 995 -16.46 27.15 1.77
N LEU A 996 -17.52 26.57 1.18
CA LEU A 996 -18.58 27.32 0.51
C LEU A 996 -19.65 27.84 1.49
N ASN A 997 -19.47 27.59 2.79
CA ASN A 997 -20.42 27.87 3.87
C ASN A 997 -21.82 27.34 3.49
N MET A 998 -21.92 26.04 3.21
CA MET A 998 -23.16 25.36 2.84
C MET A 998 -23.46 24.21 3.80
N GLN A 999 -24.75 23.99 4.04
CA GLN A 999 -25.26 22.79 4.72
C GLN A 999 -26.19 22.05 3.76
N THR A 1000 -26.41 20.76 3.97
CA THR A 1000 -27.34 19.99 3.14
C THR A 1000 -28.75 20.02 3.72
N TRP A 1001 -29.78 20.19 2.88
CA TRP A 1001 -31.16 20.24 3.37
C TRP A 1001 -31.61 18.94 4.02
N ASP A 1002 -31.10 17.78 3.59
CA ASP A 1002 -31.37 16.47 4.21
C ASP A 1002 -30.89 16.36 5.68
N SER A 1003 -29.95 17.20 6.10
CA SER A 1003 -29.48 17.29 7.49
C SER A 1003 -30.40 18.15 8.36
N LEU A 1004 -31.11 19.09 7.76
CA LEU A 1004 -31.96 20.07 8.45
C LEU A 1004 -33.44 19.68 8.41
N ILE A 1005 -33.89 19.01 7.35
CA ILE A 1005 -35.28 18.65 7.10
C ILE A 1005 -35.37 17.12 7.00
N PRO A 1006 -35.75 16.42 8.09
CA PRO A 1006 -35.82 14.95 8.12
C PRO A 1006 -36.69 14.33 7.01
N ALA A 1007 -37.73 15.04 6.56
CA ALA A 1007 -38.58 14.59 5.46
C ALA A 1007 -37.81 14.38 4.15
N ILE A 1008 -36.79 15.21 3.85
CA ILE A 1008 -35.96 15.06 2.64
C ILE A 1008 -35.20 13.74 2.66
N LYS A 1009 -34.71 13.31 3.83
CA LYS A 1009 -34.07 11.99 4.00
C LYS A 1009 -35.05 10.85 3.71
N ASN A 1010 -36.31 10.98 4.12
CA ASN A 1010 -37.36 10.01 3.80
C ASN A 1010 -37.64 9.96 2.28
N TYR A 1011 -37.71 11.11 1.60
CA TYR A 1011 -37.85 11.18 0.13
C TYR A 1011 -36.70 10.44 -0.56
N GLN A 1012 -35.47 10.72 -0.16
CA GLN A 1012 -34.27 10.09 -0.73
C GLN A 1012 -34.23 8.59 -0.51
N GLN A 1013 -34.62 8.11 0.68
CA GLN A 1013 -34.69 6.69 0.96
C GLN A 1013 -35.69 5.98 0.04
N VAL A 1014 -36.89 6.55 -0.13
CA VAL A 1014 -37.90 5.99 -1.04
C VAL A 1014 -37.42 6.04 -2.49
N GLN A 1015 -36.86 7.17 -2.92
CA GLN A 1015 -36.31 7.34 -4.27
C GLN A 1015 -35.20 6.33 -4.56
N SER A 1016 -34.25 6.13 -3.63
CA SER A 1016 -33.17 5.17 -3.78
C SER A 1016 -33.70 3.76 -4.02
N VAL A 1017 -34.73 3.33 -3.29
CA VAL A 1017 -35.31 1.99 -3.45
C VAL A 1017 -36.04 1.85 -4.77
N LEU A 1018 -36.82 2.86 -5.19
CA LEU A 1018 -37.46 2.84 -6.50
C LEU A 1018 -36.42 2.78 -7.64
N SER A 1019 -35.32 3.53 -7.52
CA SER A 1019 -34.20 3.46 -8.46
C SER A 1019 -33.56 2.08 -8.49
N SER A 1020 -33.29 1.47 -7.32
CA SER A 1020 -32.75 0.10 -7.25
C SER A 1020 -33.69 -0.91 -7.92
N ILE A 1021 -35.00 -0.81 -7.69
CA ILE A 1021 -36.01 -1.66 -8.35
C ILE A 1021 -35.93 -1.53 -9.88
N VAL A 1022 -35.84 -0.30 -10.40
CA VAL A 1022 -35.70 -0.05 -11.85
C VAL A 1022 -34.42 -0.68 -12.39
N ILE A 1023 -33.29 -0.45 -11.73
CA ILE A 1023 -31.97 -0.97 -12.16
C ILE A 1023 -31.98 -2.50 -12.17
N PHE A 1024 -32.40 -3.15 -11.08
CA PHE A 1024 -32.49 -4.61 -11.02
C PHE A 1024 -33.46 -5.17 -12.05
N SER A 1025 -34.61 -4.52 -12.28
CA SER A 1025 -35.58 -4.95 -13.30
C SER A 1025 -35.02 -4.86 -14.72
N LYS A 1026 -34.37 -3.72 -15.06
CA LYS A 1026 -33.69 -3.54 -16.35
C LYS A 1026 -32.61 -4.61 -16.55
N GLN A 1027 -31.78 -4.85 -15.53
CA GLN A 1027 -30.72 -5.84 -15.62
C GLN A 1027 -31.27 -7.26 -15.81
N ILE A 1028 -32.30 -7.66 -15.05
CA ILE A 1028 -32.89 -9.00 -15.18
C ILE A 1028 -33.50 -9.20 -16.58
N LYS A 1029 -34.08 -8.16 -17.17
CA LYS A 1029 -34.59 -8.20 -18.55
C LYS A 1029 -33.46 -8.33 -19.58
N GLU A 1030 -32.40 -7.54 -19.44
CA GLU A 1030 -31.20 -7.64 -20.29
C GLU A 1030 -30.58 -9.04 -20.22
N LEU A 1031 -30.47 -9.61 -19.02
CA LEU A 1031 -29.94 -10.95 -18.82
C LEU A 1031 -30.81 -12.02 -19.50
N ALA A 1032 -32.13 -11.85 -19.55
CA ALA A 1032 -33.02 -12.77 -20.26
C ALA A 1032 -32.79 -12.81 -21.78
N GLU A 1033 -32.17 -11.78 -22.35
CA GLU A 1033 -31.81 -11.69 -23.77
C GLU A 1033 -30.38 -12.16 -24.07
N SER A 1034 -29.58 -12.48 -23.03
CA SER A 1034 -28.19 -12.91 -23.15
C SER A 1034 -28.02 -14.42 -23.40
N ASP A 1035 -26.86 -14.82 -23.93
CA ASP A 1035 -26.51 -16.23 -24.05
C ASP A 1035 -26.36 -16.85 -22.66
N ILE A 1036 -27.19 -17.85 -22.36
CA ILE A 1036 -27.22 -18.53 -21.06
C ILE A 1036 -27.23 -20.05 -21.30
N ASP A 1037 -26.33 -20.76 -20.63
CA ASP A 1037 -26.35 -22.22 -20.61
C ASP A 1037 -27.18 -22.79 -19.44
N ARG A 1038 -27.40 -24.10 -19.43
CA ARG A 1038 -28.27 -24.76 -18.43
C ARG A 1038 -27.83 -24.52 -16.99
N GLU A 1039 -26.53 -24.49 -16.72
CA GLU A 1039 -26.00 -24.21 -15.37
C GLU A 1039 -26.11 -22.72 -15.04
N GLY A 1040 -25.87 -21.86 -16.02
CA GLY A 1040 -26.05 -20.42 -15.92
C GLY A 1040 -27.46 -20.01 -15.53
N MET A 1041 -28.50 -20.71 -15.99
CA MET A 1041 -29.88 -20.47 -15.54
C MET A 1041 -30.02 -20.62 -14.02
N LEU A 1042 -29.42 -21.66 -13.42
CA LEU A 1042 -29.47 -21.88 -11.98
C LEU A 1042 -28.71 -20.80 -11.19
N ILE A 1043 -27.55 -20.38 -11.72
CA ILE A 1043 -26.75 -19.28 -11.15
C ILE A 1043 -27.52 -17.96 -11.20
N LEU A 1044 -28.18 -17.67 -12.32
CA LEU A 1044 -28.99 -16.48 -12.50
C LEU A 1044 -30.23 -16.47 -11.61
N ASP A 1045 -30.88 -17.62 -11.41
CA ASP A 1045 -32.02 -17.71 -10.49
C ASP A 1045 -31.59 -17.47 -9.04
N LYS A 1046 -30.41 -17.97 -8.64
CA LYS A 1046 -29.80 -17.63 -7.35
C LYS A 1046 -29.51 -16.13 -7.24
N TYR A 1047 -28.96 -15.52 -8.30
CA TYR A 1047 -28.71 -14.08 -8.35
C TYR A 1047 -30.00 -13.25 -8.22
N LYS A 1048 -31.07 -13.62 -8.95
CA LYS A 1048 -32.39 -12.98 -8.81
C LYS A 1048 -32.91 -13.03 -7.38
N ASN A 1049 -32.74 -14.17 -6.70
CA ASN A 1049 -33.11 -14.32 -5.29
C ASN A 1049 -32.26 -13.43 -4.36
N GLU A 1050 -30.96 -13.30 -4.62
CA GLU A 1050 -30.08 -12.37 -3.89
C GLU A 1050 -30.55 -10.92 -4.07
N CYS A 1051 -30.90 -10.49 -5.29
CA CYS A 1051 -31.46 -9.17 -5.55
C CYS A 1051 -32.79 -8.95 -4.81
N LEU A 1052 -33.68 -9.96 -4.80
CA LEU A 1052 -34.95 -9.92 -4.07
C LEU A 1052 -34.74 -9.76 -2.58
N LEU A 1053 -33.82 -10.52 -1.98
CA LEU A 1053 -33.51 -10.41 -0.56
C LEU A 1053 -32.98 -9.02 -0.20
N LYS A 1054 -32.02 -8.51 -0.98
CA LYS A 1054 -31.45 -7.18 -0.76
C LYS A 1054 -32.51 -6.08 -0.87
N LEU A 1055 -33.35 -6.16 -1.91
CA LEU A 1055 -34.45 -5.21 -2.07
C LEU A 1055 -35.49 -5.30 -0.96
N ASN A 1056 -35.82 -6.50 -0.46
CA ASN A 1056 -36.82 -6.63 0.62
C ASN A 1056 -36.39 -5.91 1.90
N GLU A 1057 -35.08 -5.96 2.24
CA GLU A 1057 -34.52 -5.19 3.35
C GLU A 1057 -34.67 -3.68 3.11
N ASP A 1058 -34.30 -3.21 1.92
CA ASP A 1058 -34.37 -1.78 1.59
C ASP A 1058 -35.83 -1.27 1.46
N ILE A 1059 -36.74 -2.11 0.94
CA ILE A 1059 -38.19 -1.85 0.83
C ILE A 1059 -38.82 -1.67 2.21
N ALA A 1060 -38.40 -2.44 3.22
CA ALA A 1060 -38.91 -2.28 4.58
C ALA A 1060 -38.60 -0.87 5.13
N LEU A 1061 -37.36 -0.40 4.94
CA LEU A 1061 -36.93 0.95 5.32
C LEU A 1061 -37.66 2.03 4.49
N ALA A 1062 -37.87 1.79 3.20
CA ALA A 1062 -38.63 2.70 2.35
C ALA A 1062 -40.11 2.78 2.73
N LYS A 1063 -40.74 1.69 3.21
CA LYS A 1063 -42.12 1.72 3.72
C LYS A 1063 -42.25 2.59 4.96
N GLU A 1064 -41.32 2.49 5.90
CA GLU A 1064 -41.27 3.36 7.08
C GLU A 1064 -41.09 4.83 6.67
N SER A 1065 -40.15 5.08 5.75
CA SER A 1065 -39.90 6.42 5.21
C SER A 1065 -41.13 6.97 4.48
N LEU A 1066 -41.82 6.15 3.69
CA LEU A 1066 -43.04 6.53 2.98
C LEU A 1066 -44.16 6.90 3.95
N LEU A 1067 -44.36 6.16 5.06
CA LEU A 1067 -45.34 6.52 6.09
C LEU A 1067 -45.08 7.93 6.65
N ASN A 1068 -43.82 8.29 6.84
CA ASN A 1068 -43.42 9.64 7.28
C ASN A 1068 -43.65 10.73 6.22
N LEU A 1069 -43.90 10.35 4.96
CA LEU A 1069 -44.27 11.25 3.86
C LEU A 1069 -45.79 11.32 3.62
N ASN A 1070 -46.58 10.61 4.42
CA ASN A 1070 -48.03 10.63 4.31
C ASN A 1070 -48.58 12.04 4.58
N GLY A 1071 -49.35 12.58 3.63
CA GLY A 1071 -49.85 13.97 3.67
C GLY A 1071 -48.86 15.03 3.18
N LEU A 1072 -47.61 14.65 2.84
CA LEU A 1072 -46.65 15.51 2.14
C LEU A 1072 -46.61 15.24 0.63
N LEU A 1073 -46.79 13.98 0.23
CA LEU A 1073 -46.92 13.55 -1.17
C LEU A 1073 -48.35 13.73 -1.70
N GLN A 1074 -48.50 13.96 -3.00
CA GLN A 1074 -49.81 13.87 -3.67
C GLN A 1074 -50.44 12.49 -3.45
N THR A 1075 -51.75 12.42 -3.20
CA THR A 1075 -52.45 11.19 -2.81
C THR A 1075 -52.28 10.05 -3.82
N ASP A 1076 -52.30 10.37 -5.12
CA ASP A 1076 -52.11 9.39 -6.19
C ASP A 1076 -50.66 8.88 -6.23
N LEU A 1077 -49.67 9.75 -6.07
CA LEU A 1077 -48.25 9.39 -6.04
C LEU A 1077 -47.93 8.52 -4.81
N TYR A 1078 -48.42 8.90 -3.63
CA TYR A 1078 -48.29 8.11 -2.41
C TYR A 1078 -48.88 6.71 -2.57
N THR A 1079 -50.09 6.63 -3.12
CA THR A 1079 -50.79 5.35 -3.35
C THR A 1079 -50.03 4.47 -4.33
N ASN A 1080 -49.56 5.05 -5.44
CA ASN A 1080 -48.77 4.32 -6.45
C ASN A 1080 -47.46 3.79 -5.89
N ILE A 1081 -46.70 4.60 -5.12
CA ILE A 1081 -45.45 4.16 -4.49
C ILE A 1081 -45.73 3.08 -3.45
N ARG A 1082 -46.76 3.25 -2.61
CA ARG A 1082 -47.15 2.24 -1.62
C ARG A 1082 -47.49 0.92 -2.28
N ASP A 1083 -48.23 0.95 -3.38
CA ASP A 1083 -48.65 -0.24 -4.10
C ASP A 1083 -47.44 -0.91 -4.80
N ILE A 1084 -46.49 -0.13 -5.34
CA ILE A 1084 -45.20 -0.62 -5.86
C ILE A 1084 -44.41 -1.34 -4.76
N LEU A 1085 -44.22 -0.71 -3.60
CA LEU A 1085 -43.46 -1.29 -2.48
C LEU A 1085 -44.16 -2.54 -1.88
N ASN A 1086 -45.46 -2.72 -2.12
CA ASN A 1086 -46.23 -3.89 -1.66
C ASN A 1086 -46.30 -5.03 -2.69
N GLN A 1087 -45.94 -4.81 -3.95
CA GLN A 1087 -45.99 -5.85 -4.98
C GLN A 1087 -44.93 -6.95 -4.79
N ASN A 1088 -43.87 -6.73 -3.98
CA ASN A 1088 -42.79 -7.69 -3.68
C ASN A 1088 -42.30 -8.49 -4.92
N ASN A 1089 -42.24 -7.85 -6.09
CA ASN A 1089 -41.80 -8.44 -7.37
C ASN A 1089 -40.97 -7.41 -8.14
N ILE A 1090 -39.84 -7.83 -8.72
CA ILE A 1090 -38.89 -6.96 -9.44
C ILE A 1090 -39.18 -6.92 -10.95
N VAL A 1091 -39.67 -8.02 -11.53
CA VAL A 1091 -39.66 -8.22 -12.99
C VAL A 1091 -40.98 -7.75 -13.62
N ASP A 1092 -42.11 -8.09 -13.00
CA ASP A 1092 -43.46 -7.81 -13.52
C ASP A 1092 -44.20 -6.78 -12.65
N GLN A 1093 -43.65 -5.56 -12.57
CA GLN A 1093 -44.33 -4.45 -11.90
C GLN A 1093 -45.49 -3.94 -12.76
N LYS A 1094 -46.70 -3.91 -12.20
CA LYS A 1094 -47.93 -3.48 -12.92
C LYS A 1094 -47.99 -1.96 -13.14
N LEU A 1095 -47.24 -1.21 -12.35
CA LEU A 1095 -47.16 0.26 -12.37
C LEU A 1095 -45.79 0.68 -12.92
N ASN A 1096 -45.73 1.80 -13.65
CA ASN A 1096 -44.49 2.31 -14.20
C ASN A 1096 -43.61 2.93 -13.08
N VAL A 1097 -42.72 2.12 -12.53
CA VAL A 1097 -41.77 2.49 -11.46
C VAL A 1097 -40.88 3.66 -11.84
N GLU A 1098 -40.41 3.66 -13.09
CA GLU A 1098 -39.52 4.70 -13.60
C GLU A 1098 -40.25 6.06 -13.64
N SER A 1099 -41.51 6.05 -14.04
CA SER A 1099 -42.38 7.23 -13.96
C SER A 1099 -42.56 7.71 -12.52
N CYS A 1100 -42.85 6.80 -11.58
CA CYS A 1100 -43.01 7.15 -10.17
C CYS A 1100 -41.71 7.70 -9.55
N ALA A 1101 -40.55 7.13 -9.90
CA ALA A 1101 -39.25 7.61 -9.44
C ALA A 1101 -38.94 9.02 -9.97
N LYS A 1102 -39.25 9.30 -11.25
CA LYS A 1102 -39.10 10.63 -11.86
C LYS A 1102 -40.03 11.67 -11.21
N ILE A 1103 -41.30 11.32 -11.01
CA ILE A 1103 -42.29 12.20 -10.37
C ILE A 1103 -41.90 12.46 -8.90
N LEU A 1104 -41.45 11.43 -8.16
CA LEU A 1104 -40.99 11.58 -6.78
C LEU A 1104 -39.75 12.49 -6.68
N ALA A 1105 -38.82 12.40 -7.64
CA ALA A 1105 -37.69 13.31 -7.70
C ALA A 1105 -38.17 14.76 -7.90
N GLN A 1106 -39.06 15.01 -8.85
CA GLN A 1106 -39.65 16.34 -9.07
C GLN A 1106 -40.37 16.87 -7.82
N ASP A 1107 -41.16 16.01 -7.16
CA ASP A 1107 -41.87 16.35 -5.93
C ASP A 1107 -40.90 16.67 -4.77
N LEU A 1108 -39.77 15.95 -4.66
CA LEU A 1108 -38.71 16.27 -3.69
C LEU A 1108 -38.14 17.67 -3.91
N TYR A 1109 -37.83 18.03 -5.16
CA TYR A 1109 -37.33 19.37 -5.50
C TYR A 1109 -38.39 20.45 -5.18
N GLN A 1110 -39.66 20.21 -5.48
CA GLN A 1110 -40.76 21.11 -5.14
C GLN A 1110 -40.99 21.23 -3.62
N PHE A 1111 -40.95 20.12 -2.90
CA PHE A 1111 -41.09 20.05 -1.44
C PHE A 1111 -39.95 20.80 -0.74
N ALA A 1112 -38.71 20.56 -1.15
CA ALA A 1112 -37.55 21.28 -0.65
C ALA A 1112 -37.72 22.79 -0.91
N ASN A 1113 -38.10 23.20 -2.13
CA ASN A 1113 -38.30 24.60 -2.45
C ASN A 1113 -39.38 25.28 -1.60
N THR A 1114 -40.50 24.61 -1.31
CA THR A 1114 -41.61 25.20 -0.52
C THR A 1114 -41.35 25.25 0.98
N ARG A 1115 -40.58 24.32 1.54
CA ARG A 1115 -40.28 24.23 2.98
C ARG A 1115 -39.07 25.02 3.41
N VAL A 1116 -38.18 25.33 2.48
CA VAL A 1116 -36.91 26.02 2.72
C VAL A 1116 -37.05 27.55 2.65
N VAL A 1117 -38.14 28.07 2.08
CA VAL A 1117 -38.40 29.52 2.03
C VAL A 1117 -38.26 30.10 3.45
N PRO A 1118 -37.28 30.98 3.71
CA PRO A 1118 -37.33 31.79 4.91
C PRO A 1118 -38.60 32.61 4.80
N GLU A 1119 -39.46 32.61 5.82
CA GLU A 1119 -40.54 33.61 5.92
C GLU A 1119 -39.91 35.01 5.81
N SER A 1120 -39.87 35.54 4.59
CA SER A 1120 -39.44 36.90 4.31
C SER A 1120 -40.70 37.75 4.23
N ASN A 1121 -41.12 38.25 5.40
CA ASN A 1121 -42.19 39.24 5.63
C ASN A 1121 -43.58 38.97 5.04
#